data_AF-A0A4U6XW40-F1
#
_entry.id   AF-A0A4U6XW40-F1
#
_cell.length_a   1.000
_cell.length_b   1.000
_cell.length_c   1.000
_cell.angle_alpha   90.00
_cell.angle_beta   90.00
_cell.angle_gamma   90.00
#
_symmetry.space_group_name_H-M   'P 1'
#
loop_
_entity.id
_entity.type
_entity.pdbx_description
1 polymer ?
#
loop_
_entity_poly.entity_id
_entity_poly.type
_entity_poly.pdbx_seq_one_letter_code
_entity_poly.pdbx_strand_id
1 'polypeptide(L)'
;MVTTSAPRTTPPPRRNIQLQNPQRIAATRHCSFKRNMCKHGEAGGGGTLNYPRELLPTNVVPRHYDLTLEPNFETLKFDGLVKIDFDVAEDSNTVSLNTHEIEIKHASLSLSADGQEKSLSDPVITYDESKQTHSFEFKDKLTKGGKGILEIKFVGELNDKMAGFYRSYYNKPDGTKGIMATSQMEPTDARRAFPCFDEPALKAEFTVTLIADKALTCLSNMDVAEEKELSSGKKAVRFNKSPVMSTYLVAFIVGELNYIETNDFRVPIRVYAPPSEDIERGRYALDIGVKALEFYEKAFGLPYPLPKLDQVAIPDFAAGAMENWGLVTYRTVEVLFDDKTSGAAAKERVSTVITHEIAHQWFGNIVSPDWWHALWLNEGFAEFASRYSMNAFFPEWKLRESFVREDLQAALGLDGLRSSHPIEVPVHKAEEINEIFDSISYAKGSCVVHMISAYLGEEVFMEGVRKYLKRHAWGNATTNDLWQALSEASGKDVGSIMNIWTQNVGYPVVSVTESGNSISVEQHRFLTTGDVKPEEDKVLYPISLNVRTKGGVNKDLMLTTRDAKFEVDDAEFFKINADSTGFYRTKYAIDRLEKLGNAAELLSVQDRVGIVADTSALATSGYQKTSSSLSLFKALSNAGEAEYLVWDQILTRLGSVKMAWIEDDAIVEKLTEFQRNIVSSIAHKLGWEFSSNDGHVEQQYKALTFSAAGMSGDEKVVAAAREKFDKFVAGDKTAIHPNIRSSVFSIVLKFGGEKEYDAVLKYYKTAETADERNSALRTLGQARDPKLRQRTLDLLLNGEVRDQDIYIPIGSLRSTKGGIEALFDWLQTRWDDIYTKFPAQSSMIGSIVSYCTSGLTKQEQLDQLEKFFAEKEKKGFVRALSQSTDSIKAKIAWTSRDTEDLRKWLVRAEAGEPFAVIRVRDLQGTLKAGTDAWGRPNKTQPVVISAELSMAQGFDGASATDTVGDDTVHYGHLAKALLGSLDMVNSLVEKRGGPFSLWFALLHIYEQLTGYRLDHRERTPEDVVRTSQGGTLRQQLERVRCMDITLTLPKGSLLGDGVSISRAMVFEAARPVVWSETLRIHGLRVPTLIGVNPNERKAKQVVKTDVEIEGYRSNALGKDDIYVELESVVVKTLEDSSFETLEALGPAITSNIRKCLATSGEPFGLPGWVIKIILEKPTAITMAAASRVEYRELPGVKP
;
A
#
# COMPACT_ATOMS: atom_id res chain seq x y z
N MET A 1 -24.98 -43.46 22.66
CA MET A 1 -24.72 -44.34 23.82
C MET A 1 -23.46 -43.78 24.47
N VAL A 2 -23.41 -43.31 25.70
CA VAL A 2 -24.08 -43.70 26.94
C VAL A 2 -24.47 -42.45 27.74
N THR A 3 -25.65 -42.55 28.34
CA THR A 3 -26.34 -41.72 29.33
C THR A 3 -25.58 -41.57 30.66
N THR A 4 -25.71 -40.44 31.35
CA THR A 4 -26.21 -40.36 32.75
C THR A 4 -26.63 -38.93 33.16
N SER A 5 -27.64 -38.87 34.03
CA SER A 5 -28.54 -37.77 34.37
C SER A 5 -28.28 -37.10 35.73
N ALA A 6 -28.38 -35.75 35.76
CA ALA A 6 -28.99 -34.78 36.73
C ALA A 6 -28.89 -34.98 38.28
N PRO A 7 -28.86 -33.90 39.10
CA PRO A 7 -30.08 -33.09 39.31
C PRO A 7 -29.91 -31.56 39.46
N ARG A 8 -31.04 -30.89 39.27
CA ARG A 8 -31.33 -29.45 39.43
C ARG A 8 -31.03 -28.93 40.84
N THR A 9 -30.45 -27.74 40.93
CA THR A 9 -30.49 -26.88 42.13
C THR A 9 -31.07 -25.51 41.77
N THR A 10 -32.08 -25.11 42.53
CA THR A 10 -32.76 -23.80 42.54
C THR A 10 -31.80 -22.62 42.78
N PRO A 11 -32.01 -21.44 42.18
CA PRO A 11 -31.20 -20.26 42.44
C PRO A 11 -31.58 -19.58 43.78
N PRO A 12 -30.63 -18.97 44.50
CA PRO A 12 -30.91 -18.23 45.74
C PRO A 12 -31.51 -16.84 45.43
N PRO A 13 -32.15 -16.16 46.41
CA PRO A 13 -32.93 -14.96 46.17
C PRO A 13 -32.05 -13.74 45.87
N ARG A 14 -32.57 -12.88 44.97
CA ARG A 14 -32.02 -11.57 44.60
C ARG A 14 -31.68 -10.75 45.85
N ARG A 15 -30.38 -10.48 46.06
CA ARG A 15 -29.94 -9.38 46.92
C ARG A 15 -29.99 -8.09 46.11
N ASN A 16 -30.88 -7.18 46.49
CA ASN A 16 -30.79 -5.77 46.11
C ASN A 16 -29.46 -5.21 46.61
N ILE A 17 -28.48 -5.08 45.71
CA ILE A 17 -27.29 -4.27 45.95
C ILE A 17 -27.69 -2.86 45.52
N GLN A 18 -28.04 -2.02 46.50
CA GLN A 18 -27.98 -0.58 46.33
C GLN A 18 -26.54 -0.24 45.92
N LEU A 19 -26.37 0.28 44.70
CA LEU A 19 -25.14 0.94 44.27
C LEU A 19 -24.83 2.04 45.29
N GLN A 20 -23.82 1.82 46.13
CA GLN A 20 -23.25 2.86 46.95
C GLN A 20 -22.63 3.91 46.02
N ASN A 21 -23.02 5.17 46.22
CA ASN A 21 -22.40 6.35 45.62
C ASN A 21 -20.86 6.20 45.59
N PRO A 22 -20.20 6.36 44.43
CA PRO A 22 -18.76 6.54 44.41
C PRO A 22 -18.45 7.83 45.16
N GLN A 23 -17.68 7.71 46.24
CA GLN A 23 -17.14 8.85 46.97
C GLN A 23 -16.44 9.79 45.99
N ARG A 24 -16.68 11.10 46.14
CA ARG A 24 -15.96 12.18 45.46
C ARG A 24 -14.45 12.01 45.70
N ILE A 25 -13.77 11.34 44.78
CA ILE A 25 -12.33 11.47 44.63
C ILE A 25 -12.13 12.79 43.90
N ALA A 26 -11.61 13.78 44.62
CA ALA A 26 -11.16 15.02 44.00
C ALA A 26 -10.08 14.65 42.96
N ALA A 27 -10.44 14.76 41.68
CA ALA A 27 -9.52 14.64 40.58
C ALA A 27 -8.57 15.84 40.62
N THR A 28 -7.45 15.70 41.34
CA THR A 28 -6.34 16.62 41.24
C THR A 28 -5.73 16.46 39.84
N ARG A 29 -5.96 17.42 38.94
CA ARG A 29 -5.30 17.50 37.64
C ARG A 29 -3.78 17.43 37.83
N HIS A 30 -3.12 16.46 37.20
CA HIS A 30 -1.76 16.68 36.73
C HIS A 30 -1.85 17.50 35.44
N CYS A 31 -1.88 18.83 35.59
CA CYS A 31 -1.69 19.75 34.46
C CYS A 31 -0.28 19.55 33.91
N SER A 32 -0.14 18.96 32.73
CA SER A 32 1.12 18.78 32.00
C SER A 32 1.75 20.08 31.47
N PHE A 33 1.16 21.26 31.69
CA PHE A 33 1.66 22.53 31.16
C PHE A 33 2.45 23.44 32.14
N LYS A 34 2.76 22.98 33.36
CA LYS A 34 3.72 23.67 34.24
C LYS A 34 5.01 22.87 34.44
N ARG A 35 5.83 22.76 33.38
CA ARG A 35 7.28 22.57 33.52
C ARG A 35 8.03 23.80 33.02
N ASN A 36 7.87 24.89 33.75
CA ASN A 36 8.95 25.86 33.94
C ASN A 36 9.07 26.04 35.46
N MET A 37 10.26 25.73 35.99
CA MET A 37 10.65 25.69 37.41
C MET A 37 10.49 24.37 38.16
N CYS A 38 11.41 23.43 37.88
CA CYS A 38 12.14 22.69 38.92
C CYS A 38 13.50 22.28 38.34
N LYS A 39 14.59 22.90 38.82
CA LYS A 39 15.95 22.45 38.58
C LYS A 39 16.17 21.16 39.38
N HIS A 40 16.30 20.02 38.71
CA HIS A 40 17.07 18.89 39.24
C HIS A 40 17.60 18.01 38.09
N GLY A 41 18.94 17.94 38.03
CA GLY A 41 19.74 16.78 37.63
C GLY A 41 19.63 16.28 36.19
N GLU A 42 20.67 16.51 35.40
CA GLU A 42 20.94 15.84 34.13
C GLU A 42 20.87 14.30 34.24
N ALA A 43 19.98 13.66 33.47
CA ALA A 43 20.16 12.34 32.87
C ALA A 43 19.03 12.02 31.85
N GLY A 44 19.41 11.77 30.58
CA GLY A 44 18.63 11.01 29.59
C GLY A 44 17.48 11.73 28.88
N GLY A 45 17.68 12.11 27.61
CA GLY A 45 16.71 12.84 26.80
C GLY A 45 15.50 12.02 26.33
N GLY A 46 14.31 12.51 26.64
CA GLY A 46 13.05 12.18 25.97
C GLY A 46 12.29 13.50 25.77
N GLY A 47 12.54 14.18 24.65
CA GLY A 47 11.90 15.45 24.34
C GLY A 47 10.49 15.21 23.81
N THR A 48 9.47 15.72 24.52
CA THR A 48 8.16 15.95 23.92
C THR A 48 8.34 16.95 22.77
N LEU A 49 8.03 16.53 21.54
CA LEU A 49 8.10 17.39 20.36
C LEU A 49 7.05 18.53 20.50
N ASN A 50 7.52 19.74 20.82
CA ASN A 50 6.68 20.93 20.93
C ASN A 50 6.53 21.60 19.56
N TYR A 51 5.45 21.27 18.84
CA TYR A 51 5.04 21.99 17.63
C TYR A 51 4.09 23.14 17.99
N PRO A 52 4.18 24.32 17.34
CA PRO A 52 3.21 25.39 17.54
C PRO A 52 1.83 24.95 17.00
N ARG A 53 0.87 24.71 17.89
CA ARG A 53 -0.52 24.32 17.57
C ARG A 53 -1.43 25.54 17.58
N GLU A 54 -2.38 25.60 16.65
CA GLU A 54 -3.44 26.61 16.69
C GLU A 54 -4.59 26.10 17.59
N LEU A 55 -4.53 26.46 18.88
CA LEU A 55 -5.48 26.03 19.91
C LEU A 55 -6.33 27.21 20.42
N LEU A 56 -7.50 26.88 20.99
CA LEU A 56 -8.31 27.82 21.74
C LEU A 56 -7.57 28.35 22.99
N PRO A 57 -7.90 29.56 23.45
CA PRO A 57 -7.42 30.08 24.72
C PRO A 57 -7.75 29.16 25.90
N THR A 58 -6.79 28.99 26.83
CA THR A 58 -6.93 28.12 28.00
C THR A 58 -7.60 28.78 29.21
N ASN A 59 -8.19 29.97 29.02
CA ASN A 59 -8.71 30.80 30.10
C ASN A 59 -10.03 30.27 30.70
N VAL A 60 -10.74 29.42 29.97
CA VAL A 60 -11.95 28.73 30.43
C VAL A 60 -11.89 27.25 30.08
N VAL A 61 -12.59 26.42 30.87
CA VAL A 61 -12.63 24.97 30.69
C VAL A 61 -14.09 24.50 30.67
N PRO A 62 -14.58 23.90 29.57
CA PRO A 62 -15.95 23.40 29.50
C PRO A 62 -16.17 22.26 30.49
N ARG A 63 -17.39 22.17 31.01
CA ARG A 63 -17.83 21.13 31.94
C ARG A 63 -19.05 20.39 31.45
N HIS A 64 -20.02 21.12 30.92
CA HIS A 64 -21.28 20.55 30.48
C HIS A 64 -21.91 21.40 29.37
N TYR A 65 -22.55 20.72 28.43
CA TYR A 65 -23.35 21.31 27.35
C TYR A 65 -24.81 20.87 27.50
N ASP A 66 -25.74 21.81 27.63
CA ASP A 66 -27.17 21.57 27.42
C ASP A 66 -27.54 22.06 26.02
N LEU A 67 -27.75 21.12 25.09
CA LEU A 67 -27.93 21.38 23.67
C LEU A 67 -29.37 21.06 23.26
N THR A 68 -30.06 22.03 22.66
CA THR A 68 -31.37 21.85 22.02
C THR A 68 -31.28 22.17 20.54
N LEU A 69 -31.77 21.25 19.69
CA LEU A 69 -31.74 21.40 18.23
C LEU A 69 -33.12 21.09 17.62
N GLU A 70 -33.52 21.90 16.64
CA GLU A 70 -34.77 21.74 15.90
C GLU A 70 -34.50 21.78 14.39
N PRO A 71 -34.30 20.63 13.71
CA PRO A 71 -34.16 20.58 12.27
C PRO A 71 -35.46 20.94 11.54
N ASN A 72 -35.32 21.67 10.44
CA ASN A 72 -36.40 22.01 9.52
C ASN A 72 -36.07 21.48 8.11
N PHE A 73 -36.80 20.45 7.69
CA PHE A 73 -36.58 19.78 6.41
C PHE A 73 -37.14 20.55 5.19
N GLU A 74 -37.93 21.60 5.41
CA GLU A 74 -38.40 22.48 4.32
C GLU A 74 -37.35 23.54 3.97
N THR A 75 -36.74 24.15 4.98
CA THR A 75 -35.72 25.21 4.80
C THR A 75 -34.30 24.67 4.75
N LEU A 76 -34.09 23.38 5.08
CA LEU A 76 -32.79 22.73 5.21
C LEU A 76 -31.86 23.45 6.20
N LYS A 77 -32.44 23.98 7.27
CA LYS A 77 -31.75 24.64 8.38
C LYS A 77 -32.15 24.00 9.70
N PHE A 78 -31.47 24.39 10.77
CA PHE A 78 -31.88 24.03 12.11
C PHE A 78 -31.67 25.18 13.08
N ASP A 79 -32.63 25.35 14.00
CA ASP A 79 -32.50 26.27 15.12
C ASP A 79 -31.80 25.56 16.27
N GLY A 80 -30.88 26.28 16.93
CA GLY A 80 -30.06 25.74 18.01
C GLY A 80 -30.03 26.65 19.23
N LEU A 81 -30.03 26.03 20.40
CA LEU A 81 -29.75 26.66 21.69
C LEU A 81 -28.72 25.80 22.42
N VAL A 82 -27.59 26.39 22.79
CA VAL A 82 -26.58 25.73 23.62
C VAL A 82 -26.33 26.53 24.89
N LYS A 83 -26.31 25.85 26.04
CA LYS A 83 -25.83 26.40 27.31
C LYS A 83 -24.56 25.67 27.69
N ILE A 84 -23.46 26.40 27.82
CA ILE A 84 -22.14 25.84 28.11
C ILE A 84 -21.75 26.23 29.52
N ASP A 85 -21.72 25.25 30.41
CA ASP A 85 -21.18 25.40 31.76
C ASP A 85 -19.66 25.30 31.69
N PHE A 86 -18.94 26.24 32.28
CA PHE A 86 -17.48 26.26 32.30
C PHE A 86 -16.89 26.79 33.60
N ASP A 87 -15.66 26.38 33.89
CA ASP A 87 -14.83 26.96 34.95
C ASP A 87 -13.89 28.02 34.37
N VAL A 88 -13.69 29.13 35.08
CA VAL A 88 -12.69 30.14 34.71
C VAL A 88 -11.32 29.73 35.24
N ALA A 89 -10.41 29.35 34.34
CA ALA A 89 -9.06 28.92 34.68
C ALA A 89 -8.09 30.09 34.85
N GLU A 90 -8.31 31.18 34.11
CA GLU A 90 -7.51 32.40 34.12
C GLU A 90 -8.41 33.63 34.05
N ASP A 91 -7.97 34.69 34.73
CA ASP A 91 -8.61 36.00 34.68
C ASP A 91 -8.74 36.49 33.22
N SER A 92 -9.95 36.74 32.75
CA SER A 92 -10.22 37.11 31.35
C SER A 92 -11.47 37.99 31.23
N ASN A 93 -11.70 38.58 30.07
CA ASN A 93 -12.96 39.20 29.68
C ASN A 93 -13.58 38.52 28.45
N THR A 94 -12.95 37.48 27.91
CA THR A 94 -13.36 36.80 26.68
C THR A 94 -13.63 35.33 26.90
N VAL A 95 -14.56 34.78 26.11
CA VAL A 95 -14.70 33.34 25.86
C VAL A 95 -14.60 33.13 24.36
N SER A 96 -13.79 32.18 23.90
CA SER A 96 -13.63 31.88 22.47
C SER A 96 -14.07 30.44 22.20
N LEU A 97 -14.84 30.24 21.14
CA LEU A 97 -15.41 28.95 20.72
C LEU A 97 -15.16 28.70 19.24
N ASN A 98 -14.95 27.45 18.85
CA ASN A 98 -14.97 27.05 17.46
C ASN A 98 -16.40 27.08 16.91
N THR A 99 -16.51 27.57 15.67
CA THR A 99 -17.77 27.71 14.93
C THR A 99 -17.46 27.75 13.44
N HIS A 100 -18.27 27.11 12.61
CA HIS A 100 -18.15 27.22 11.17
C HIS A 100 -19.51 27.03 10.51
N GLU A 101 -19.89 27.91 9.58
CA GLU A 101 -21.23 27.87 8.94
C GLU A 101 -22.41 27.92 9.95
N ILE A 102 -22.20 28.61 11.07
CA ILE A 102 -23.22 28.88 12.10
C ILE A 102 -23.47 30.37 12.20
N GLU A 103 -24.74 30.77 12.22
CA GLU A 103 -25.17 32.15 12.46
C GLU A 103 -25.56 32.35 13.93
N ILE A 104 -24.81 33.17 14.67
CA ILE A 104 -25.11 33.51 16.06
C ILE A 104 -26.23 34.56 16.12
N LYS A 105 -27.36 34.23 16.75
CA LYS A 105 -28.52 35.12 16.91
C LYS A 105 -28.54 35.86 18.23
N HIS A 106 -28.06 35.22 19.29
CA HIS A 106 -28.00 35.80 20.64
C HIS A 106 -26.93 35.09 21.48
N ALA A 107 -26.27 35.83 22.36
CA ALA A 107 -25.37 35.28 23.36
C ALA A 107 -25.52 36.03 24.70
N SER A 108 -25.55 35.30 25.80
CA SER A 108 -25.54 35.85 27.16
C SER A 108 -24.75 34.96 28.11
N LEU A 109 -24.19 35.54 29.17
CA LEU A 109 -23.35 34.85 30.13
C LEU A 109 -23.91 35.05 31.54
N SER A 110 -24.11 33.97 32.27
CA SER A 110 -24.41 34.02 33.71
C SER A 110 -23.19 33.59 34.50
N LEU A 111 -22.71 34.41 35.42
CA LEU A 111 -21.58 34.13 36.29
C LEU A 111 -22.03 33.84 37.71
N SER A 112 -21.40 32.85 38.33
CA SER A 112 -21.52 32.57 39.75
C SER A 112 -20.14 32.72 40.40
N ALA A 113 -20.02 33.70 41.31
CA ALA A 113 -18.85 33.93 42.14
C ALA A 113 -19.31 34.20 43.57
N ASP A 114 -18.73 33.51 44.56
CA ASP A 114 -19.03 33.68 46.00
C ASP A 114 -20.52 33.61 46.38
N GLY A 115 -21.32 32.84 45.62
CA GLY A 115 -22.76 32.68 45.86
C GLY A 115 -23.65 33.81 45.34
N GLN A 116 -23.10 34.80 44.63
CA GLN A 116 -23.87 35.80 43.88
C GLN A 116 -23.93 35.44 42.40
N GLU A 117 -25.14 35.47 41.83
CA GLU A 117 -25.36 35.33 40.38
C GLU A 117 -25.37 36.70 39.71
N LYS A 118 -24.57 36.85 38.64
CA LYS A 118 -24.52 38.04 37.81
C LYS A 118 -24.73 37.66 36.36
N SER A 119 -25.73 38.25 35.72
CA SER A 119 -25.97 38.06 34.29
C SER A 119 -25.33 39.20 33.48
N LEU A 120 -24.64 38.83 32.41
CA LEU A 120 -23.97 39.69 31.45
C LEU A 120 -24.61 39.44 30.08
N SER A 121 -25.26 40.45 29.51
CA SER A 121 -25.84 40.38 28.17
C SER A 121 -24.99 41.17 27.16
N ASP A 122 -25.26 40.91 25.87
CA ASP A 122 -24.78 41.70 24.74
C ASP A 122 -23.23 41.79 24.66
N PRO A 123 -22.52 40.65 24.60
CA PRO A 123 -21.08 40.66 24.37
C PRO A 123 -20.75 41.30 23.01
N VAL A 124 -19.53 41.84 22.89
CA VAL A 124 -18.97 42.14 21.57
C VAL A 124 -18.55 40.81 20.95
N ILE A 125 -19.18 40.46 19.83
CA ILE A 125 -18.95 39.19 19.12
C ILE A 125 -18.08 39.47 17.91
N THR A 126 -16.96 38.76 17.79
CA THR A 126 -16.08 38.79 16.61
C THR A 126 -15.91 37.39 16.05
N TYR A 127 -15.75 37.26 14.73
CA TYR A 127 -15.49 36.00 14.03
C TYR A 127 -14.17 36.08 13.28
N ASP A 128 -13.30 35.10 13.51
CA ASP A 128 -12.09 34.87 12.74
C ASP A 128 -12.33 33.70 11.79
N GLU A 129 -12.48 34.00 10.51
CA GLU A 129 -12.75 33.00 9.47
C GLU A 129 -11.59 32.01 9.31
N SER A 130 -10.34 32.49 9.42
CA SER A 130 -9.15 31.67 9.24
C SER A 130 -8.98 30.63 10.35
N LYS A 131 -9.40 30.98 11.57
CA LYS A 131 -9.37 30.12 12.75
C LYS A 131 -10.69 29.42 13.03
N GLN A 132 -11.73 29.73 12.26
CA GLN A 132 -13.11 29.27 12.47
C GLN A 132 -13.56 29.45 13.93
N THR A 133 -13.36 30.65 14.49
CA THR A 133 -13.55 30.91 15.92
C THR A 133 -14.37 32.17 16.13
N HIS A 134 -15.42 32.09 16.95
CA HIS A 134 -16.08 33.27 17.52
C HIS A 134 -15.48 33.61 18.88
N SER A 135 -15.26 34.90 19.15
CA SER A 135 -14.90 35.41 20.47
C SER A 135 -16.00 36.30 21.04
N PHE A 136 -16.37 36.05 22.29
CA PHE A 136 -17.40 36.74 23.05
C PHE A 136 -16.71 37.58 24.13
N GLU A 137 -16.62 38.89 23.92
CA GLU A 137 -16.02 39.81 24.88
C GLU A 137 -17.09 40.46 25.74
N PHE A 138 -16.95 40.32 27.06
CA PHE A 138 -17.85 40.86 28.06
C PHE A 138 -17.23 42.09 28.74
N LYS A 139 -18.07 43.05 29.15
CA LYS A 139 -17.61 44.26 29.86
C LYS A 139 -17.02 43.97 31.23
N ASP A 140 -17.53 42.93 31.88
CA ASP A 140 -17.11 42.52 33.21
C ASP A 140 -16.09 41.37 33.16
N LYS A 141 -15.21 41.35 34.15
CA LYS A 141 -14.12 40.37 34.24
C LYS A 141 -14.60 39.00 34.71
N LEU A 142 -14.26 37.96 33.95
CA LEU A 142 -14.26 36.56 34.37
C LEU A 142 -13.11 36.37 35.36
N THR A 143 -13.43 36.10 36.62
CA THR A 143 -12.42 35.93 37.68
C THR A 143 -12.05 34.46 37.81
N LYS A 144 -10.75 34.17 37.87
CA LYS A 144 -10.21 32.82 38.07
C LYS A 144 -10.86 32.11 39.27
N GLY A 145 -11.25 30.86 39.06
CA GLY A 145 -11.96 30.04 40.05
C GLY A 145 -13.49 30.25 40.05
N GLY A 146 -14.00 31.25 39.34
CA GLY A 146 -15.42 31.43 39.11
C GLY A 146 -16.00 30.40 38.13
N LYS A 147 -17.34 30.35 38.08
CA LYS A 147 -18.09 29.49 37.14
C LYS A 147 -18.99 30.34 36.25
N GLY A 148 -19.19 29.90 35.03
CA GLY A 148 -20.04 30.59 34.05
C GLY A 148 -20.94 29.63 33.28
N ILE A 149 -22.07 30.17 32.81
CA ILE A 149 -22.98 29.54 31.86
C ILE A 149 -23.11 30.47 30.66
N LEU A 150 -22.53 30.10 29.53
CA LEU A 150 -22.68 30.82 28.26
C LEU A 150 -23.86 30.24 27.49
N GLU A 151 -24.93 31.02 27.35
CA GLU A 151 -26.11 30.67 26.55
C GLU A 151 -26.00 31.31 25.16
N ILE A 152 -26.13 30.49 24.11
CA ILE A 152 -26.06 30.93 22.71
C ILE A 152 -27.25 30.39 21.94
N LYS A 153 -27.98 31.28 21.25
CA LYS A 153 -28.97 30.92 20.24
C LYS A 153 -28.37 31.11 18.86
N PHE A 154 -28.55 30.13 17.99
CA PHE A 154 -27.91 30.11 16.68
C PHE A 154 -28.76 29.39 15.64
N VAL A 155 -28.42 29.59 14.38
CA VAL A 155 -29.00 28.87 13.23
C VAL A 155 -27.87 28.21 12.47
N GLY A 156 -28.02 26.92 12.16
CA GLY A 156 -27.12 26.18 11.30
C GLY A 156 -27.81 25.69 10.02
N GLU A 157 -27.02 25.08 9.13
CA GLU A 157 -27.49 24.52 7.86
C GLU A 157 -27.41 22.99 7.86
N LEU A 158 -28.49 22.33 7.45
CA LEU A 158 -28.47 20.90 7.10
C LEU A 158 -27.83 20.72 5.72
N ASN A 159 -26.52 20.91 5.65
CA ASN A 159 -25.72 20.88 4.41
C ASN A 159 -25.71 19.50 3.72
N ASP A 160 -25.14 19.38 2.52
CA ASP A 160 -24.93 18.14 1.76
C ASP A 160 -23.46 17.68 1.70
N LYS A 161 -22.61 18.20 2.60
CA LYS A 161 -21.17 17.91 2.63
C LYS A 161 -20.83 16.65 3.43
N MET A 162 -21.83 15.98 4.02
CA MET A 162 -21.67 14.84 4.93
C MET A 162 -20.80 15.16 6.16
N ALA A 163 -20.90 16.40 6.67
CA ALA A 163 -20.12 16.91 7.80
C ALA A 163 -20.97 17.85 8.68
N GLY A 164 -20.72 17.86 9.98
CA GLY A 164 -21.52 18.59 10.97
C GLY A 164 -22.89 17.95 11.15
N PHE A 165 -23.94 18.76 11.31
CA PHE A 165 -25.34 18.30 11.25
C PHE A 165 -25.89 18.50 9.84
N TYR A 166 -26.08 17.42 9.10
CA TYR A 166 -26.29 17.46 7.66
C TYR A 166 -27.52 16.64 7.22
N ARG A 167 -27.97 16.83 5.98
CA ARG A 167 -29.11 16.10 5.39
C ARG A 167 -28.65 14.86 4.64
N SER A 168 -29.40 13.76 4.76
CA SER A 168 -29.24 12.57 3.90
C SER A 168 -30.58 12.20 3.27
N TYR A 169 -30.52 11.72 2.02
CA TYR A 169 -31.69 11.32 1.24
C TYR A 169 -31.72 9.80 0.99
N TYR A 170 -32.94 9.26 1.03
CA TYR A 170 -33.23 7.88 0.65
C TYR A 170 -34.50 7.81 -0.18
N ASN A 171 -34.69 6.69 -0.90
CA ASN A 171 -35.90 6.49 -1.69
C ASN A 171 -36.91 5.71 -0.86
N LYS A 172 -38.10 6.24 -0.62
CA LYS A 172 -39.17 5.54 0.06
C LYS A 172 -39.70 4.38 -0.80
N PRO A 173 -40.34 3.36 -0.21
CA PRO A 173 -40.92 2.24 -0.95
C PRO A 173 -41.94 2.65 -2.04
N ASP A 174 -42.59 3.80 -1.89
CA ASP A 174 -43.55 4.35 -2.86
C ASP A 174 -42.88 5.12 -4.02
N GLY A 175 -41.54 5.20 -4.05
CA GLY A 175 -40.75 5.91 -5.05
C GLY A 175 -40.54 7.40 -4.76
N THR A 176 -41.10 7.95 -3.68
CA THR A 176 -40.83 9.33 -3.25
C THR A 176 -39.48 9.44 -2.52
N LYS A 177 -38.94 10.66 -2.37
CA LYS A 177 -37.70 10.88 -1.61
C LYS A 177 -38.02 11.11 -0.13
N GLY A 178 -37.36 10.35 0.75
CA GLY A 178 -37.26 10.61 2.17
C GLY A 178 -36.03 11.45 2.48
N ILE A 179 -36.09 12.19 3.59
CA ILE A 179 -35.01 13.01 4.12
C ILE A 179 -34.81 12.68 5.59
N MET A 180 -33.57 12.69 6.04
CA MET A 180 -33.19 12.61 7.45
C MET A 180 -32.08 13.62 7.75
N ALA A 181 -31.96 14.05 9.00
CA ALA A 181 -30.84 14.82 9.50
C ALA A 181 -29.96 13.91 10.36
N THR A 182 -28.65 13.95 10.15
CA THR A 182 -27.67 13.10 10.84
C THR A 182 -26.36 13.86 11.06
N SER A 183 -25.51 13.37 11.95
CA SER A 183 -24.27 14.03 12.34
C SER A 183 -23.01 13.26 11.94
N GLN A 184 -21.97 13.98 11.51
CA GLN A 184 -20.58 13.51 11.42
C GLN A 184 -19.66 14.63 11.92
N MET A 185 -19.02 14.45 13.06
CA MET A 185 -18.28 15.52 13.74
C MET A 185 -16.76 15.34 13.73
N GLU A 186 -16.25 14.12 13.53
CA GLU A 186 -14.81 13.90 13.46
C GLU A 186 -14.23 14.37 12.11
N PRO A 187 -13.07 15.07 12.12
CA PRO A 187 -12.28 15.46 13.30
C PRO A 187 -12.70 16.78 13.95
N THR A 188 -13.23 17.74 13.18
CA THR A 188 -13.43 19.12 13.65
C THR A 188 -14.71 19.74 13.10
N ASP A 189 -15.77 18.95 12.96
CA ASP A 189 -17.04 19.39 12.39
C ASP A 189 -18.18 19.51 13.43
N ALA A 190 -17.92 19.23 14.72
CA ALA A 190 -18.85 19.59 15.79
C ALA A 190 -19.16 21.10 15.77
N ARG A 191 -18.16 21.91 15.42
CA ARG A 191 -18.27 23.37 15.21
C ARG A 191 -19.22 23.79 14.08
N ARG A 192 -19.63 22.88 13.18
CA ARG A 192 -20.69 23.11 12.18
C ARG A 192 -22.08 22.81 12.71
N ALA A 193 -22.17 22.07 13.80
CA ALA A 193 -23.43 21.66 14.39
C ALA A 193 -23.83 22.52 15.58
N PHE A 194 -22.86 22.96 16.40
CA PHE A 194 -23.09 23.90 17.49
C PHE A 194 -21.79 24.62 17.89
N PRO A 195 -21.85 25.87 18.40
CA PRO A 195 -20.68 26.55 18.96
C PRO A 195 -20.09 25.78 20.14
N CYS A 196 -18.80 25.40 20.07
CA CYS A 196 -18.18 24.55 21.08
C CYS A 196 -16.66 24.70 21.20
N PHE A 197 -16.08 24.04 22.20
CA PHE A 197 -14.63 23.92 22.40
C PHE A 197 -14.18 22.67 21.65
N ASP A 198 -13.96 22.80 20.34
CA ASP A 198 -13.89 21.68 19.41
C ASP A 198 -12.48 21.10 19.30
N GLU A 199 -12.00 20.61 20.45
CA GLU A 199 -10.68 19.99 20.63
C GLU A 199 -10.83 18.70 21.46
N PRO A 200 -10.16 17.58 21.10
CA PRO A 200 -10.38 16.29 21.75
C PRO A 200 -10.00 16.28 23.25
N ALA A 201 -9.08 17.14 23.68
CA ALA A 201 -8.70 17.30 25.09
C ALA A 201 -9.75 18.02 25.95
N LEU A 202 -10.66 18.78 25.35
CA LEU A 202 -11.63 19.60 26.07
C LEU A 202 -12.94 18.84 26.30
N LYS A 203 -12.82 17.66 26.93
CA LYS A 203 -13.97 16.80 27.23
C LYS A 203 -14.97 17.45 28.18
N ALA A 204 -16.25 17.19 27.97
CA ALA A 204 -17.36 17.67 28.78
C ALA A 204 -18.51 16.64 28.84
N GLU A 205 -19.47 16.88 29.73
CA GLU A 205 -20.76 16.16 29.75
C GLU A 205 -21.73 16.80 28.73
N PHE A 206 -22.64 16.02 28.16
CA PHE A 206 -23.63 16.52 27.20
C PHE A 206 -25.04 16.08 27.60
N THR A 207 -25.98 17.01 27.56
CA THR A 207 -27.41 16.73 27.61
C THR A 207 -28.04 17.24 26.31
N VAL A 208 -28.59 16.34 25.51
CA VAL A 208 -29.14 16.68 24.18
C VAL A 208 -30.67 16.66 24.24
N THR A 209 -31.29 17.62 23.56
CA THR A 209 -32.73 17.68 23.32
C THR A 209 -33.00 17.89 21.84
N LEU A 210 -33.74 16.98 21.21
CA LEU A 210 -34.11 17.08 19.80
C LEU A 210 -35.60 17.38 19.67
N ILE A 211 -35.93 18.43 18.93
CA ILE A 211 -37.31 18.82 18.62
C ILE A 211 -37.62 18.43 17.19
N ALA A 212 -38.64 17.61 16.99
CA ALA A 212 -39.02 17.09 15.68
C ALA A 212 -40.52 16.80 15.60
N ASP A 213 -41.04 16.55 14.40
CA ASP A 213 -42.41 16.08 14.21
C ASP A 213 -42.64 14.75 14.95
N LYS A 214 -43.84 14.54 15.50
CA LYS A 214 -44.16 13.38 16.36
C LYS A 214 -43.80 12.02 15.76
N ALA A 215 -43.96 11.88 14.44
CA ALA A 215 -43.72 10.64 13.71
C ALA A 215 -42.23 10.33 13.50
N LEU A 216 -41.34 11.31 13.65
CA LEU A 216 -39.91 11.12 13.43
C LEU A 216 -39.24 10.47 14.65
N THR A 217 -38.24 9.65 14.37
CA THR A 217 -37.36 9.08 15.39
C THR A 217 -36.27 10.10 15.72
N CYS A 218 -35.99 10.28 17.01
CA CYS A 218 -34.88 11.09 17.52
C CYS A 218 -33.88 10.15 18.21
N LEU A 219 -32.62 10.14 17.79
CA LEU A 219 -31.55 9.37 18.42
C LEU A 219 -30.41 10.30 18.84
N SER A 220 -29.74 9.97 19.95
CA SER A 220 -28.48 10.60 20.39
C SER A 220 -27.61 9.57 21.13
N ASN A 221 -26.47 10.00 21.69
CA ASN A 221 -25.50 9.14 22.38
C ASN A 221 -26.12 8.34 23.53
N MET A 222 -26.98 8.97 24.33
CA MET A 222 -27.59 8.38 25.53
C MET A 222 -29.01 7.86 25.26
N ASP A 223 -29.56 7.10 26.20
CA ASP A 223 -30.98 6.72 26.19
C ASP A 223 -31.90 7.90 26.51
N VAL A 224 -33.19 7.77 26.16
CA VAL A 224 -34.20 8.83 26.34
C VAL A 224 -34.51 9.00 27.83
N ALA A 225 -34.39 10.23 28.32
CA ALA A 225 -34.78 10.59 29.68
C ALA A 225 -36.25 11.02 29.76
N GLU A 226 -36.69 11.82 28.79
CA GLU A 226 -38.04 12.39 28.73
C GLU A 226 -38.47 12.62 27.28
N GLU A 227 -39.72 12.30 26.96
CA GLU A 227 -40.37 12.71 25.72
C GLU A 227 -41.60 13.55 26.06
N LYS A 228 -41.64 14.77 25.51
CA LYS A 228 -42.71 15.74 25.77
C LYS A 228 -43.35 16.19 24.47
N GLU A 229 -44.66 16.02 24.37
CA GLU A 229 -45.41 16.62 23.28
C GLU A 229 -45.40 18.15 23.37
N LEU A 230 -45.14 18.80 22.24
CA LEU A 230 -45.22 20.25 22.10
C LEU A 230 -46.50 20.63 21.34
N SER A 231 -46.82 21.93 21.32
CA SER A 231 -47.81 22.47 20.38
C SER A 231 -47.43 22.14 18.93
N SER A 232 -48.37 22.33 17.98
CA SER A 232 -48.10 22.20 16.54
C SER A 232 -47.64 20.82 16.03
N GLY A 233 -47.97 19.72 16.73
CA GLY A 233 -47.69 18.36 16.21
C GLY A 233 -46.23 17.90 16.33
N LYS A 234 -45.42 18.62 17.11
CA LYS A 234 -44.02 18.27 17.41
C LYS A 234 -43.87 17.59 18.77
N LYS A 235 -42.70 17.02 19.01
CA LYS A 235 -42.22 16.50 20.30
C LYS A 235 -40.82 17.01 20.60
N ALA A 236 -40.49 17.16 21.87
CA ALA A 236 -39.14 17.32 22.37
C ALA A 236 -38.71 16.01 23.02
N VAL A 237 -37.61 15.42 22.54
CA VAL A 237 -37.00 14.22 23.11
C VAL A 237 -35.70 14.64 23.79
N ARG A 238 -35.69 14.57 25.13
CA ARG A 238 -34.52 14.88 25.96
C ARG A 238 -33.82 13.58 26.35
N PHE A 239 -32.52 13.51 26.13
CA PHE A 239 -31.69 12.36 26.45
C PHE A 239 -31.04 12.49 27.83
N ASN A 240 -30.65 11.36 28.42
CA ASN A 240 -29.87 11.37 29.65
C ASN A 240 -28.53 12.07 29.44
N LYS A 241 -27.97 12.59 30.54
CA LYS A 241 -26.65 13.22 30.54
C LYS A 241 -25.56 12.19 30.24
N SER A 242 -24.67 12.49 29.31
CA SER A 242 -23.53 11.63 28.97
C SER A 242 -22.44 11.62 30.06
N PRO A 243 -21.58 10.58 30.10
CA PRO A 243 -20.26 10.72 30.70
C PRO A 243 -19.43 11.83 30.02
N VAL A 244 -18.32 12.19 30.65
CA VAL A 244 -17.35 13.13 30.08
C VAL A 244 -16.76 12.55 28.78
N MET A 245 -16.96 13.24 27.66
CA MET A 245 -16.49 12.83 26.33
C MET A 245 -16.07 14.02 25.48
N SER A 246 -15.37 13.78 24.38
CA SER A 246 -14.93 14.81 23.43
C SER A 246 -16.07 15.26 22.50
N THR A 247 -16.01 16.49 21.99
CA THR A 247 -17.04 17.05 21.09
C THR A 247 -17.26 16.25 19.81
N TYR A 248 -16.19 15.67 19.25
CA TYR A 248 -16.25 14.91 18.01
C TYR A 248 -17.08 13.61 18.11
N LEU A 249 -17.42 13.16 19.32
CA LEU A 249 -18.23 11.97 19.57
C LEU A 249 -19.72 12.27 19.76
N VAL A 250 -20.10 13.56 19.83
CA VAL A 250 -21.50 13.96 19.98
C VAL A 250 -22.25 13.62 18.69
N ALA A 251 -23.34 12.87 18.82
CA ALA A 251 -24.16 12.50 17.68
C ALA A 251 -25.64 12.68 17.93
N PHE A 252 -26.35 13.01 16.85
CA PHE A 252 -27.80 13.11 16.84
C PHE A 252 -28.38 12.89 15.45
N ILE A 253 -29.52 12.20 15.42
CA ILE A 253 -30.20 11.78 14.20
C ILE A 253 -31.70 12.04 14.35
N VAL A 254 -32.30 12.63 13.32
CA VAL A 254 -33.75 12.87 13.21
C VAL A 254 -34.25 12.39 11.85
N GLY A 255 -35.17 11.43 11.82
CA GLY A 255 -35.73 10.90 10.58
C GLY A 255 -36.75 9.78 10.79
N GLU A 256 -37.39 9.35 9.71
CA GLU A 256 -38.16 8.10 9.71
C GLU A 256 -37.16 6.94 9.71
N LEU A 257 -37.19 6.09 10.74
CA LEU A 257 -36.28 4.96 10.92
C LEU A 257 -37.05 3.78 11.49
N ASN A 258 -36.73 2.58 11.01
CA ASN A 258 -37.10 1.31 11.63
C ASN A 258 -35.90 0.77 12.41
N TYR A 259 -36.14 -0.13 13.37
CA TYR A 259 -35.06 -0.80 14.08
C TYR A 259 -35.37 -2.26 14.38
N ILE A 260 -34.28 -3.00 14.57
CA ILE A 260 -34.25 -4.35 15.15
C ILE A 260 -33.40 -4.26 16.43
N GLU A 261 -33.80 -4.99 17.47
CA GLU A 261 -33.16 -4.97 18.79
C GLU A 261 -32.82 -6.38 19.26
N THR A 262 -31.71 -6.50 20.00
CA THR A 262 -31.44 -7.63 20.89
C THR A 262 -31.15 -7.17 22.31
N ASN A 263 -31.52 -8.00 23.28
CA ASN A 263 -31.21 -7.86 24.69
C ASN A 263 -30.33 -9.02 25.20
N ASP A 264 -29.62 -9.70 24.29
CA ASP A 264 -28.73 -10.82 24.62
C ASP A 264 -27.39 -10.36 25.23
N PHE A 265 -27.22 -9.06 25.41
CA PHE A 265 -26.14 -8.44 26.18
C PHE A 265 -26.70 -7.66 27.38
N ARG A 266 -25.84 -7.26 28.34
CA ARG A 266 -26.25 -6.54 29.56
C ARG A 266 -27.02 -5.24 29.28
N VAL A 267 -26.83 -4.64 28.10
CA VAL A 267 -27.55 -3.45 27.63
C VAL A 267 -28.16 -3.72 26.25
N PRO A 268 -29.30 -3.08 25.90
CA PRO A 268 -29.90 -3.22 24.59
C PRO A 268 -28.95 -2.79 23.48
N ILE A 269 -28.93 -3.57 22.40
CA ILE A 269 -28.22 -3.26 21.17
C ILE A 269 -29.24 -3.17 20.05
N ARG A 270 -29.16 -2.10 19.25
CA ARG A 270 -30.10 -1.85 18.15
C ARG A 270 -29.38 -1.57 16.86
N VAL A 271 -29.99 -1.98 15.75
CA VAL A 271 -29.63 -1.52 14.41
C VAL A 271 -30.81 -0.74 13.86
N TYR A 272 -30.56 0.49 13.39
CA TYR A 272 -31.53 1.37 12.77
C TYR A 272 -31.24 1.53 11.28
N ALA A 273 -32.30 1.63 10.47
CA ALA A 273 -32.18 1.93 9.05
C ALA A 273 -33.43 2.69 8.54
N PRO A 274 -33.31 3.44 7.42
CA PRO A 274 -34.47 4.05 6.78
C PRO A 274 -35.50 2.99 6.35
N PRO A 275 -36.80 3.35 6.27
CA PRO A 275 -37.89 2.44 5.88
C PRO A 275 -37.76 1.81 4.49
N SER A 276 -36.82 2.32 3.67
CA SER A 276 -36.49 1.77 2.36
C SER A 276 -35.65 0.49 2.43
N GLU A 277 -35.04 0.21 3.57
CA GLU A 277 -34.20 -0.95 3.80
C GLU A 277 -34.99 -2.04 4.55
N ASP A 278 -34.68 -3.31 4.23
CA ASP A 278 -35.16 -4.43 5.03
C ASP A 278 -34.35 -4.48 6.34
N ILE A 279 -35.03 -4.16 7.45
CA ILE A 279 -34.38 -4.05 8.77
C ILE A 279 -33.84 -5.38 9.27
N GLU A 280 -34.35 -6.52 8.79
CA GLU A 280 -33.82 -7.84 9.16
C GLU A 280 -32.39 -8.05 8.67
N ARG A 281 -31.93 -7.30 7.67
CA ARG A 281 -30.52 -7.29 7.25
C ARG A 281 -29.58 -6.71 8.31
N GLY A 282 -30.11 -6.03 9.32
CA GLY A 282 -29.35 -5.59 10.51
C GLY A 282 -29.12 -6.69 11.54
N ARG A 283 -29.77 -7.86 11.42
CA ARG A 283 -29.67 -8.95 12.42
C ARG A 283 -28.23 -9.46 12.58
N TYR A 284 -27.51 -9.61 11.48
CA TYR A 284 -26.11 -10.03 11.52
C TYR A 284 -25.24 -9.04 12.32
N ALA A 285 -25.47 -7.73 12.13
CA ALA A 285 -24.75 -6.70 12.87
C ALA A 285 -25.06 -6.68 14.37
N LEU A 286 -26.28 -7.03 14.77
CA LEU A 286 -26.61 -7.23 16.19
C LEU A 286 -25.81 -8.38 16.80
N ASP A 287 -25.77 -9.52 16.12
CA ASP A 287 -25.08 -10.72 16.61
C ASP A 287 -23.58 -10.49 16.76
N ILE A 288 -22.95 -9.80 15.79
CA ILE A 288 -21.55 -9.38 15.88
C ILE A 288 -21.35 -8.36 17.00
N GLY A 289 -22.27 -7.40 17.15
CA GLY A 289 -22.20 -6.39 18.20
C GLY A 289 -22.21 -6.97 19.61
N VAL A 290 -23.05 -7.98 19.87
CA VAL A 290 -23.06 -8.74 21.14
C VAL A 290 -21.70 -9.39 21.38
N LYS A 291 -21.18 -10.16 20.41
CA LYS A 291 -19.89 -10.85 20.54
C LYS A 291 -18.75 -9.87 20.80
N ALA A 292 -18.72 -8.75 20.08
CA ALA A 292 -17.70 -7.71 20.20
C ALA A 292 -17.69 -7.09 21.60
N LEU A 293 -18.85 -6.67 22.12
CA LEU A 293 -18.94 -6.09 23.46
C LEU A 293 -18.51 -7.08 24.55
N GLU A 294 -19.01 -8.33 24.51
CA GLU A 294 -18.61 -9.37 25.48
C GLU A 294 -17.09 -9.64 25.45
N PHE A 295 -16.53 -9.73 24.24
CA PHE A 295 -15.11 -9.96 24.05
C PHE A 295 -14.26 -8.80 24.59
N TYR A 296 -14.60 -7.56 24.22
CA TYR A 296 -13.82 -6.38 24.61
C TYR A 296 -13.94 -6.03 26.09
N GLU A 297 -15.11 -6.19 26.74
CA GLU A 297 -15.23 -6.02 28.20
C GLU A 297 -14.24 -6.95 28.94
N LYS A 298 -14.11 -8.20 28.48
CA LYS A 298 -13.18 -9.19 29.05
C LYS A 298 -11.73 -8.89 28.67
N ALA A 299 -11.46 -8.64 27.39
CA ALA A 299 -10.11 -8.43 26.87
C ALA A 299 -9.47 -7.19 27.52
N PHE A 300 -10.19 -6.08 27.58
CA PHE A 300 -9.72 -4.80 28.09
C PHE A 300 -9.96 -4.61 29.60
N GLY A 301 -10.71 -5.51 30.24
CA GLY A 301 -10.91 -5.51 31.69
C GLY A 301 -11.60 -4.25 32.21
N LEU A 302 -12.46 -3.66 31.38
CA LEU A 302 -13.25 -2.45 31.66
C LEU A 302 -14.63 -2.61 30.98
N PRO A 303 -15.75 -2.51 31.70
CA PRO A 303 -17.07 -2.71 31.12
C PRO A 303 -17.47 -1.54 30.20
N TYR A 304 -18.33 -1.83 29.21
CA TYR A 304 -18.98 -0.82 28.41
C TYR A 304 -19.91 0.03 29.29
N PRO A 305 -19.76 1.36 29.33
CA PRO A 305 -20.37 2.16 30.40
C PRO A 305 -21.76 2.72 30.08
N LEU A 306 -22.17 2.76 28.81
CA LEU A 306 -23.44 3.39 28.43
C LEU A 306 -24.61 2.41 28.56
N PRO A 307 -25.85 2.90 28.73
CA PRO A 307 -27.02 2.06 28.96
C PRO A 307 -27.58 1.39 27.70
N LYS A 308 -27.00 1.66 26.52
CA LYS A 308 -27.39 1.11 25.22
C LYS A 308 -26.26 1.25 24.21
N LEU A 309 -26.32 0.50 23.12
CA LEU A 309 -25.52 0.72 21.91
C LEU A 309 -26.43 0.69 20.68
N ASP A 310 -26.57 1.82 20.00
CA ASP A 310 -27.30 1.89 18.73
C ASP A 310 -26.31 1.95 17.56
N GLN A 311 -26.59 1.21 16.50
CA GLN A 311 -25.87 1.19 15.23
C GLN A 311 -26.81 1.69 14.13
N VAL A 312 -26.41 2.64 13.29
CA VAL A 312 -27.32 3.30 12.34
C VAL A 312 -26.78 3.27 10.92
N ALA A 313 -27.56 2.71 9.99
CA ALA A 313 -27.28 2.74 8.56
C ALA A 313 -27.64 4.11 7.97
N ILE A 314 -26.64 4.88 7.55
CA ILE A 314 -26.78 6.20 6.93
C ILE A 314 -26.59 6.08 5.41
N PRO A 315 -27.57 6.52 4.59
CA PRO A 315 -27.48 6.44 3.13
C PRO A 315 -26.35 7.28 2.52
N ASP A 316 -26.17 8.50 3.01
CA ASP A 316 -25.11 9.42 2.59
C ASP A 316 -24.11 9.61 3.73
N PHE A 317 -22.94 8.98 3.61
CA PHE A 317 -21.92 8.94 4.65
C PHE A 317 -20.52 8.94 4.03
N ALA A 318 -19.68 9.91 4.42
CA ALA A 318 -18.39 10.13 3.78
C ALA A 318 -17.38 9.02 4.09
N ALA A 319 -17.30 8.59 5.36
CA ALA A 319 -16.41 7.52 5.83
C ALA A 319 -17.04 6.13 5.68
N GLY A 320 -16.40 5.08 6.20
CA GLY A 320 -17.00 3.74 6.30
C GLY A 320 -18.02 3.67 7.44
N ALA A 321 -17.60 4.13 8.62
CA ALA A 321 -18.40 4.27 9.83
C ALA A 321 -17.79 5.36 10.73
N MET A 322 -18.40 5.62 11.89
CA MET A 322 -17.95 6.56 12.93
C MET A 322 -18.43 6.10 14.30
N GLU A 323 -17.54 6.10 15.28
CA GLU A 323 -17.68 5.42 16.57
C GLU A 323 -18.51 6.17 17.63
N ASN A 324 -19.34 7.14 17.23
CA ASN A 324 -19.99 8.08 18.15
C ASN A 324 -20.55 7.35 19.37
N TRP A 325 -20.21 7.80 20.58
CA TRP A 325 -20.33 6.95 21.76
C TRP A 325 -21.78 6.57 22.03
N GLY A 326 -22.11 5.28 21.85
CA GLY A 326 -23.48 4.75 22.01
C GLY A 326 -24.40 4.94 20.81
N LEU A 327 -24.00 5.65 19.75
CA LEU A 327 -24.78 5.86 18.51
C LEU A 327 -23.85 5.78 17.28
N VAL A 328 -23.35 4.59 17.01
CA VAL A 328 -22.39 4.35 15.92
C VAL A 328 -23.09 4.47 14.56
N THR A 329 -22.50 5.22 13.63
CA THR A 329 -23.08 5.43 12.29
C THR A 329 -22.25 4.73 11.23
N TYR A 330 -22.91 4.14 10.23
CA TYR A 330 -22.29 3.33 9.18
C TYR A 330 -22.81 3.72 7.81
N ARG A 331 -22.01 3.56 6.75
CA ARG A 331 -22.59 3.36 5.42
C ARG A 331 -23.50 2.14 5.43
N THR A 332 -24.59 2.16 4.67
CA THR A 332 -25.53 1.04 4.58
C THR A 332 -24.85 -0.31 4.27
N VAL A 333 -23.87 -0.31 3.36
CA VAL A 333 -23.11 -1.52 2.96
C VAL A 333 -22.16 -2.07 4.03
N GLU A 334 -21.90 -1.30 5.09
CA GLU A 334 -20.96 -1.67 6.18
C GLU A 334 -21.69 -2.21 7.43
N VAL A 335 -23.03 -2.20 7.45
CA VAL A 335 -23.84 -2.66 8.60
C VAL A 335 -25.03 -3.54 8.21
N LEU A 336 -25.64 -3.34 7.05
CA LEU A 336 -26.73 -4.19 6.57
C LEU A 336 -26.18 -5.30 5.69
N PHE A 337 -26.55 -6.54 6.00
CA PHE A 337 -26.03 -7.72 5.34
C PHE A 337 -27.14 -8.74 5.00
N ASP A 338 -27.05 -9.34 3.82
CA ASP A 338 -28.02 -10.32 3.32
C ASP A 338 -27.27 -11.56 2.77
N ASP A 339 -27.35 -12.69 3.50
CA ASP A 339 -26.68 -13.95 3.12
C ASP A 339 -27.08 -14.48 1.73
N LYS A 340 -28.20 -14.01 1.15
CA LYS A 340 -28.64 -14.46 -0.19
C LYS A 340 -28.02 -13.64 -1.32
N THR A 341 -27.71 -12.38 -1.08
CA THR A 341 -27.32 -11.43 -2.13
C THR A 341 -25.90 -10.89 -1.96
N SER A 342 -25.30 -11.03 -0.78
CA SER A 342 -23.93 -10.61 -0.46
C SER A 342 -22.97 -11.78 -0.32
N GLY A 343 -21.72 -11.56 -0.71
CA GLY A 343 -20.67 -12.59 -0.71
C GLY A 343 -19.87 -12.68 0.59
N ALA A 344 -18.98 -13.67 0.68
CA ALA A 344 -18.08 -13.91 1.81
C ALA A 344 -17.23 -12.67 2.15
N ALA A 345 -16.67 -11.98 1.14
CA ALA A 345 -15.89 -10.77 1.36
C ALA A 345 -16.72 -9.61 1.96
N ALA A 346 -18.01 -9.48 1.59
CA ALA A 346 -18.89 -8.47 2.18
C ALA A 346 -19.23 -8.82 3.64
N LYS A 347 -19.46 -10.10 3.94
CA LYS A 347 -19.67 -10.59 5.31
C LYS A 347 -18.47 -10.30 6.20
N GLU A 348 -17.27 -10.55 5.68
CA GLU A 348 -16.02 -10.24 6.36
C GLU A 348 -15.87 -8.75 6.64
N ARG A 349 -16.08 -7.93 5.60
CA ARG A 349 -16.01 -6.48 5.70
C ARG A 349 -16.97 -5.91 6.76
N VAL A 350 -18.26 -6.25 6.70
CA VAL A 350 -19.27 -5.83 7.70
C VAL A 350 -18.84 -6.22 9.11
N SER A 351 -18.33 -7.45 9.28
CA SER A 351 -17.88 -7.92 10.60
C SER A 351 -16.71 -7.09 11.11
N THR A 352 -15.68 -6.86 10.28
CA THR A 352 -14.48 -6.09 10.64
C THR A 352 -14.79 -4.63 10.95
N VAL A 353 -15.71 -3.99 10.23
CA VAL A 353 -16.09 -2.60 10.51
C VAL A 353 -16.85 -2.52 11.82
N ILE A 354 -17.81 -3.41 12.07
CA ILE A 354 -18.55 -3.41 13.35
C ILE A 354 -17.60 -3.63 14.53
N THR A 355 -16.67 -4.58 14.44
CA THR A 355 -15.71 -4.84 15.51
C THR A 355 -14.70 -3.70 15.70
N HIS A 356 -14.38 -2.94 14.65
CA HIS A 356 -13.56 -1.72 14.70
C HIS A 356 -14.27 -0.62 15.50
N GLU A 357 -15.50 -0.28 15.10
CA GLU A 357 -16.28 0.78 15.77
C GLU A 357 -16.60 0.45 17.24
N ILE A 358 -16.79 -0.82 17.57
CA ILE A 358 -17.04 -1.23 18.95
C ILE A 358 -15.73 -1.21 19.77
N ALA A 359 -14.56 -1.43 19.15
CA ALA A 359 -13.28 -1.26 19.85
C ALA A 359 -13.03 0.21 20.24
N HIS A 360 -13.46 1.16 19.40
CA HIS A 360 -13.36 2.59 19.69
C HIS A 360 -14.11 3.04 20.93
N GLN A 361 -15.10 2.26 21.39
CA GLN A 361 -15.77 2.53 22.66
C GLN A 361 -14.80 2.53 23.86
N TRP A 362 -13.62 1.91 23.72
CA TRP A 362 -12.49 2.02 24.65
C TRP A 362 -11.36 2.93 24.12
N PHE A 363 -10.91 2.70 22.87
CA PHE A 363 -9.81 3.44 22.22
C PHE A 363 -10.34 4.55 21.32
N GLY A 364 -10.56 5.72 21.89
CA GLY A 364 -11.21 6.86 21.26
C GLY A 364 -12.20 7.49 22.21
N ASN A 365 -13.11 6.70 22.77
CA ASN A 365 -14.21 7.24 23.58
C ASN A 365 -13.85 7.37 25.06
N ILE A 366 -13.58 6.23 25.73
CA ILE A 366 -13.18 6.22 27.14
C ILE A 366 -11.82 6.92 27.31
N VAL A 367 -10.84 6.56 26.47
CA VAL A 367 -9.53 7.22 26.40
C VAL A 367 -9.39 7.84 25.02
N SER A 368 -9.24 9.16 24.95
CA SER A 368 -9.04 9.89 23.69
C SER A 368 -7.61 10.40 23.58
N PRO A 369 -7.09 10.73 22.39
CA PRO A 369 -5.80 11.40 22.29
C PRO A 369 -5.88 12.78 22.95
N ASP A 370 -4.76 13.28 23.48
CA ASP A 370 -4.67 14.68 23.93
C ASP A 370 -4.70 15.66 22.75
N TRP A 371 -4.21 15.24 21.58
CA TRP A 371 -4.32 15.98 20.33
C TRP A 371 -4.14 15.07 19.12
N TRP A 372 -4.62 15.49 17.95
CA TRP A 372 -4.65 14.70 16.70
C TRP A 372 -3.32 14.15 16.19
N HIS A 373 -2.17 14.67 16.65
CA HIS A 373 -0.87 14.05 16.38
C HIS A 373 -0.77 12.58 16.87
N ALA A 374 -1.58 12.21 17.86
CA ALA A 374 -1.65 10.86 18.41
C ALA A 374 -2.93 10.11 17.97
N LEU A 375 -3.55 10.51 16.85
CA LEU A 375 -4.75 9.86 16.27
C LEU A 375 -4.62 8.33 16.18
N TRP A 376 -3.42 7.83 15.87
CA TRP A 376 -3.14 6.40 15.78
C TRP A 376 -3.44 5.61 17.07
N LEU A 377 -3.49 6.25 18.25
CA LEU A 377 -3.90 5.61 19.51
C LEU A 377 -5.36 5.17 19.47
N ASN A 378 -6.19 5.83 18.67
CA ASN A 378 -7.54 5.38 18.37
C ASN A 378 -7.48 4.36 17.23
N GLU A 379 -7.04 4.80 16.05
CA GLU A 379 -7.25 4.07 14.79
C GLU A 379 -6.39 2.83 14.66
N GLY A 380 -5.11 2.92 15.03
CA GLY A 380 -4.22 1.76 15.00
C GLY A 380 -4.62 0.69 16.01
N PHE A 381 -5.18 1.08 17.16
CA PHE A 381 -5.67 0.14 18.17
C PHE A 381 -7.02 -0.47 17.79
N ALA A 382 -7.94 0.30 17.24
CA ALA A 382 -9.23 -0.21 16.78
C ALA A 382 -9.04 -1.21 15.61
N GLU A 383 -8.17 -0.90 14.66
CA GLU A 383 -7.84 -1.81 13.55
C GLU A 383 -7.22 -3.12 14.09
N PHE A 384 -6.23 -3.03 14.99
CA PHE A 384 -5.64 -4.21 15.64
C PHE A 384 -6.70 -5.02 16.41
N ALA A 385 -7.54 -4.35 17.22
CA ALA A 385 -8.55 -4.99 18.05
C ALA A 385 -9.62 -5.68 17.20
N SER A 386 -9.98 -5.09 16.06
CA SER A 386 -10.88 -5.69 15.07
C SER A 386 -10.34 -7.02 14.57
N ARG A 387 -9.08 -7.06 14.10
CA ARG A 387 -8.44 -8.31 13.66
C ARG A 387 -8.29 -9.32 14.79
N TYR A 388 -7.96 -8.84 15.99
CA TYR A 388 -7.80 -9.67 17.19
C TYR A 388 -9.10 -10.37 17.61
N SER A 389 -10.21 -9.63 17.69
CA SER A 389 -11.52 -10.19 18.05
C SER A 389 -12.07 -11.10 16.96
N MET A 390 -11.93 -10.70 15.70
CA MET A 390 -12.42 -11.47 14.56
C MET A 390 -11.72 -12.81 14.41
N ASN A 391 -10.42 -12.90 14.71
CA ASN A 391 -9.72 -14.19 14.78
C ASN A 391 -10.26 -15.11 15.89
N ALA A 392 -10.81 -14.55 16.98
CA ALA A 392 -11.47 -15.34 18.02
C ALA A 392 -12.88 -15.77 17.61
N PHE A 393 -13.59 -14.95 16.83
CA PHE A 393 -14.96 -15.23 16.40
C PHE A 393 -15.03 -16.20 15.22
N PHE A 394 -14.09 -16.09 14.28
CA PHE A 394 -14.06 -16.82 13.02
C PHE A 394 -12.61 -17.28 12.69
N PRO A 395 -12.03 -18.18 13.50
CA PRO A 395 -10.66 -18.66 13.27
C PRO A 395 -10.47 -19.28 11.88
N GLU A 396 -11.54 -19.82 11.29
CA GLU A 396 -11.54 -20.42 9.96
C GLU A 396 -11.38 -19.41 8.81
N TRP A 397 -11.48 -18.11 9.08
CA TRP A 397 -11.25 -17.04 8.09
C TRP A 397 -9.77 -16.69 7.89
N LYS A 398 -8.88 -17.21 8.76
CA LYS A 398 -7.43 -16.97 8.68
C LYS A 398 -7.04 -15.48 8.69
N LEU A 399 -7.67 -14.70 9.57
CA LEU A 399 -7.48 -13.24 9.60
C LEU A 399 -6.11 -12.80 10.16
N ARG A 400 -5.47 -13.65 10.97
CA ARG A 400 -4.07 -13.43 11.37
C ARG A 400 -3.13 -13.53 10.17
N GLU A 401 -3.41 -14.44 9.25
CA GLU A 401 -2.68 -14.59 8.00
C GLU A 401 -3.00 -13.46 7.03
N SER A 402 -4.27 -13.05 6.93
CA SER A 402 -4.69 -11.97 6.01
C SER A 402 -4.11 -10.60 6.41
N PHE A 403 -3.84 -10.37 7.71
CA PHE A 403 -3.15 -9.17 8.21
C PHE A 403 -1.85 -8.85 7.46
N VAL A 404 -1.06 -9.87 7.12
CA VAL A 404 0.21 -9.71 6.38
C VAL A 404 -0.02 -9.23 4.95
N ARG A 405 -1.14 -9.66 4.34
CA ARG A 405 -1.53 -9.31 2.96
C ARG A 405 -2.25 -7.95 2.91
N GLU A 406 -3.03 -7.63 3.93
CA GLU A 406 -3.85 -6.42 4.03
C GLU A 406 -3.08 -5.27 4.67
N ASP A 407 -3.10 -5.21 6.01
CA ASP A 407 -2.56 -4.13 6.82
C ASP A 407 -1.07 -3.90 6.56
N LEU A 408 -0.26 -4.96 6.65
CA LEU A 408 1.19 -4.82 6.50
C LEU A 408 1.57 -4.31 5.11
N GLN A 409 0.93 -4.80 4.05
CA GLN A 409 1.24 -4.33 2.70
C GLN A 409 0.70 -2.93 2.41
N ALA A 410 -0.45 -2.56 2.96
CA ALA A 410 -0.97 -1.19 2.85
C ALA A 410 -0.02 -0.20 3.54
N ALA A 411 0.40 -0.51 4.76
CA ALA A 411 1.31 0.30 5.54
C ALA A 411 2.70 0.42 4.88
N LEU A 412 3.34 -0.70 4.53
CA LEU A 412 4.65 -0.68 3.86
C LEU A 412 4.57 -0.04 2.46
N GLY A 413 3.43 -0.13 1.78
CA GLY A 413 3.23 0.49 0.46
C GLY A 413 3.27 2.01 0.52
N LEU A 414 2.49 2.60 1.44
CA LEU A 414 2.44 4.04 1.65
C LEU A 414 3.73 4.58 2.28
N ASP A 415 4.25 3.87 3.28
CA ASP A 415 5.43 4.32 4.03
C ASP A 415 6.76 4.13 3.28
N GLY A 416 6.72 3.43 2.14
CA GLY A 416 7.82 3.36 1.20
C GLY A 416 7.92 4.60 0.30
N LEU A 417 6.97 5.54 0.36
CA LEU A 417 7.02 6.78 -0.43
C LEU A 417 7.77 7.88 0.32
N ARG A 418 8.48 8.74 -0.42
CA ARG A 418 9.17 9.90 0.17
C ARG A 418 8.17 10.90 0.78
N SER A 419 6.96 10.96 0.21
CA SER A 419 5.80 11.72 0.69
C SER A 419 5.04 11.12 1.88
N SER A 420 5.55 10.03 2.50
CA SER A 420 5.00 9.51 3.77
C SER A 420 5.24 10.46 4.95
N HIS A 421 4.76 10.09 6.13
CA HIS A 421 4.92 10.82 7.39
C HIS A 421 5.15 9.84 8.58
N PRO A 422 5.69 10.30 9.73
CA PRO A 422 5.73 9.50 10.96
C PRO A 422 4.31 9.18 11.45
N ILE A 423 4.15 8.14 12.29
CA ILE A 423 2.85 7.83 12.91
C ILE A 423 2.40 9.00 13.80
N GLU A 424 3.33 9.57 14.56
CA GLU A 424 3.09 10.79 15.34
C GLU A 424 3.29 12.02 14.44
N VAL A 425 2.20 12.48 13.82
CA VAL A 425 2.24 13.57 12.84
C VAL A 425 2.18 14.94 13.52
N PRO A 426 3.09 15.88 13.20
CA PRO A 426 2.92 17.26 13.61
C PRO A 426 1.67 17.87 12.94
N VAL A 427 0.61 18.09 13.72
CA VAL A 427 -0.62 18.74 13.25
C VAL A 427 -0.70 20.14 13.84
N HIS A 428 -0.65 21.15 12.97
CA HIS A 428 -0.70 22.56 13.33
C HIS A 428 -2.13 23.11 13.31
N LYS A 429 -2.91 22.76 12.29
CA LYS A 429 -4.26 23.28 12.04
C LYS A 429 -5.27 22.16 11.79
N ALA A 430 -6.54 22.44 12.06
CA ALA A 430 -7.66 21.50 11.89
C ALA A 430 -7.75 20.89 10.48
N GLU A 431 -7.48 21.69 9.45
CA GLU A 431 -7.61 21.26 8.05
C GLU A 431 -6.57 20.20 7.63
N GLU A 432 -5.46 20.09 8.37
CA GLU A 432 -4.39 19.11 8.10
C GLU A 432 -4.77 17.71 8.60
N ILE A 433 -5.77 17.60 9.48
CA ILE A 433 -6.14 16.34 10.14
C ILE A 433 -6.71 15.34 9.12
N ASN A 434 -7.53 15.80 8.17
CA ASN A 434 -8.13 14.92 7.16
C ASN A 434 -7.07 14.20 6.29
N GLU A 435 -5.89 14.78 6.11
CA GLU A 435 -4.82 14.13 5.34
C GLU A 435 -4.14 12.99 6.10
N ILE A 436 -4.23 12.94 7.44
CA ILE A 436 -3.61 11.89 8.27
C ILE A 436 -4.54 10.71 8.61
N PHE A 437 -5.80 10.73 8.17
CA PHE A 437 -6.67 9.55 8.13
C PHE A 437 -6.30 8.66 6.93
N ASP A 438 -5.09 8.11 6.96
CA ASP A 438 -4.54 7.29 5.88
C ASP A 438 -3.94 5.97 6.42
N SER A 439 -3.35 5.17 5.53
CA SER A 439 -2.79 3.86 5.90
C SER A 439 -1.66 3.92 6.95
N ILE A 440 -1.10 5.10 7.27
CA ILE A 440 -0.13 5.22 8.34
C ILE A 440 -0.83 5.18 9.71
N SER A 441 -1.86 5.99 9.92
CA SER A 441 -2.56 6.04 11.22
C SER A 441 -3.29 4.74 11.55
N TYR A 442 -3.90 4.11 10.54
CA TYR A 442 -4.61 2.83 10.66
C TYR A 442 -3.63 1.64 10.58
N ALA A 443 -3.14 1.34 9.38
CA ALA A 443 -2.44 0.10 9.11
C ALA A 443 -1.03 0.06 9.71
N LYS A 444 -0.21 1.13 9.59
CA LYS A 444 1.12 1.17 10.24
C LYS A 444 0.96 1.20 11.76
N GLY A 445 0.01 1.98 12.29
CA GLY A 445 -0.37 1.95 13.71
C GLY A 445 -0.67 0.53 14.20
N SER A 446 -1.56 -0.18 13.52
CA SER A 446 -1.93 -1.57 13.81
C SER A 446 -0.74 -2.54 13.70
N CYS A 447 0.11 -2.39 12.68
CA CYS A 447 1.33 -3.20 12.52
C CYS A 447 2.31 -2.99 13.68
N VAL A 448 2.47 -1.74 14.15
CA VAL A 448 3.33 -1.40 15.29
C VAL A 448 2.78 -2.00 16.59
N VAL A 449 1.45 -1.98 16.78
CA VAL A 449 0.78 -2.66 17.90
C VAL A 449 0.97 -4.19 17.83
N HIS A 450 0.81 -4.78 16.65
CA HIS A 450 1.03 -6.21 16.44
C HIS A 450 2.49 -6.60 16.71
N MET A 451 3.44 -5.82 16.21
CA MET A 451 4.88 -6.03 16.39
C MET A 451 5.27 -5.97 17.88
N ILE A 452 4.79 -4.98 18.64
CA ILE A 452 5.10 -4.90 20.08
C ILE A 452 4.40 -6.02 20.87
N SER A 453 3.18 -6.42 20.49
CA SER A 453 2.51 -7.59 21.07
C SER A 453 3.33 -8.87 20.86
N ALA A 454 3.87 -9.08 19.64
CA ALA A 454 4.74 -10.21 19.34
C ALA A 454 6.07 -10.18 20.12
N TYR A 455 6.64 -8.99 20.36
CA TYR A 455 7.90 -8.79 21.09
C TYR A 455 7.76 -8.98 22.62
N LEU A 456 6.63 -8.57 23.19
CA LEU A 456 6.36 -8.70 24.63
C LEU A 456 5.71 -10.04 25.00
N GLY A 457 4.99 -10.64 24.06
CA GLY A 457 4.04 -11.72 24.32
C GLY A 457 2.63 -11.18 24.60
N GLU A 458 1.64 -11.81 23.98
CA GLU A 458 0.24 -11.34 23.92
C GLU A 458 -0.38 -11.08 25.30
N GLU A 459 -0.16 -11.96 26.28
CA GLU A 459 -0.71 -11.80 27.64
C GLU A 459 -0.12 -10.58 28.38
N VAL A 460 1.20 -10.40 28.29
CA VAL A 460 1.92 -9.28 28.93
C VAL A 460 1.51 -7.95 28.26
N PHE A 461 1.39 -7.96 26.94
CA PHE A 461 0.88 -6.83 26.17
C PHE A 461 -0.54 -6.46 26.62
N MET A 462 -1.46 -7.42 26.69
CA MET A 462 -2.84 -7.17 27.13
C MET A 462 -2.92 -6.71 28.60
N GLU A 463 -2.04 -7.16 29.48
CA GLU A 463 -1.93 -6.62 30.84
C GLU A 463 -1.58 -5.12 30.83
N GLY A 464 -0.59 -4.72 30.02
CA GLY A 464 -0.22 -3.31 29.90
C GLY A 464 -1.32 -2.46 29.27
N VAL A 465 -2.03 -2.97 28.27
CA VAL A 465 -3.22 -2.30 27.69
C VAL A 465 -4.31 -2.09 28.75
N ARG A 466 -4.60 -3.09 29.59
CA ARG A 466 -5.55 -2.95 30.71
C ARG A 466 -5.12 -1.87 31.70
N LYS A 467 -3.81 -1.79 32.02
CA LYS A 467 -3.26 -0.74 32.90
C LYS A 467 -3.42 0.65 32.29
N TYR A 468 -3.12 0.79 30.99
CA TYR A 468 -3.30 2.03 30.23
C TYR A 468 -4.76 2.51 30.27
N LEU A 469 -5.70 1.66 29.84
CA LEU A 469 -7.12 2.04 29.80
C LEU A 469 -7.67 2.42 31.18
N LYS A 470 -7.32 1.66 32.23
CA LYS A 470 -7.77 1.97 33.61
C LYS A 470 -7.20 3.28 34.14
N ARG A 471 -5.95 3.62 33.79
CA ARG A 471 -5.26 4.83 34.27
C ARG A 471 -5.81 6.10 33.61
N HIS A 472 -6.15 6.01 32.32
CA HIS A 472 -6.54 7.18 31.50
C HIS A 472 -8.06 7.25 31.21
N ALA A 473 -8.85 6.34 31.78
CA ALA A 473 -10.30 6.32 31.59
C ALA A 473 -10.93 7.71 31.89
N TRP A 474 -11.84 8.13 31.01
CA TRP A 474 -12.55 9.41 31.06
C TRP A 474 -11.67 10.65 30.79
N GLY A 475 -10.40 10.43 30.44
CA GLY A 475 -9.44 11.49 30.16
C GLY A 475 -8.84 11.33 28.77
N ASN A 476 -7.64 11.89 28.65
CA ASN A 476 -6.83 11.84 27.45
C ASN A 476 -5.49 11.16 27.73
N ALA A 477 -4.83 10.70 26.68
CA ALA A 477 -3.52 10.06 26.77
C ALA A 477 -2.62 10.44 25.59
N THR A 478 -1.32 10.34 25.82
CA THR A 478 -0.25 10.48 24.83
C THR A 478 0.32 9.12 24.45
N THR A 479 1.11 9.07 23.37
CA THR A 479 1.84 7.86 22.95
C THR A 479 2.73 7.30 24.07
N ASN A 480 3.38 8.16 24.84
CA ASN A 480 4.27 7.74 25.93
C ASN A 480 3.53 7.14 27.13
N ASP A 481 2.26 7.51 27.36
CA ASP A 481 1.45 6.92 28.43
C ASP A 481 1.20 5.42 28.18
N LEU A 482 0.99 5.05 26.92
CA LEU A 482 0.89 3.66 26.48
C LEU A 482 2.24 2.93 26.68
N TRP A 483 3.35 3.52 26.23
CA TRP A 483 4.68 2.92 26.38
C TRP A 483 5.06 2.71 27.84
N GLN A 484 4.70 3.65 28.71
CA GLN A 484 4.92 3.50 30.14
C GLN A 484 4.13 2.30 30.70
N ALA A 485 2.85 2.17 30.38
CA ALA A 485 2.01 1.06 30.85
C ALA A 485 2.52 -0.32 30.35
N LEU A 486 2.98 -0.39 29.10
CA LEU A 486 3.58 -1.61 28.53
C LEU A 486 4.95 -1.92 29.13
N SER A 487 5.77 -0.90 29.42
CA SER A 487 7.06 -1.08 30.11
C SER A 487 6.86 -1.59 31.54
N GLU A 488 5.89 -1.05 32.27
CA GLU A 488 5.53 -1.49 33.61
C GLU A 488 5.01 -2.94 33.66
N ALA A 489 4.30 -3.39 32.62
CA ALA A 489 3.82 -4.78 32.54
C ALA A 489 4.92 -5.77 32.14
N SER A 490 5.81 -5.38 31.24
CA SER A 490 6.82 -6.29 30.66
C SER A 490 8.17 -6.28 31.37
N GLY A 491 8.49 -5.22 32.12
CA GLY A 491 9.83 -5.00 32.66
C GLY A 491 10.88 -4.63 31.59
N LYS A 492 10.47 -4.39 30.33
CA LYS A 492 11.34 -3.95 29.22
C LYS A 492 11.15 -2.45 28.96
N ASP A 493 12.18 -1.77 28.46
CA ASP A 493 12.08 -0.37 28.04
C ASP A 493 11.42 -0.28 26.65
N VAL A 494 10.08 -0.30 26.65
CA VAL A 494 9.27 -0.23 25.43
C VAL A 494 9.41 1.14 24.76
N GLY A 495 9.51 2.20 25.55
CA GLY A 495 9.61 3.58 25.03
C GLY A 495 10.83 3.79 24.14
N SER A 496 12.01 3.29 24.54
CA SER A 496 13.24 3.41 23.75
C SER A 496 13.18 2.73 22.38
N ILE A 497 12.42 1.63 22.27
CA ILE A 497 12.25 0.86 21.04
C ILE A 497 11.18 1.49 20.17
N MET A 498 10.01 1.76 20.75
CA MET A 498 8.80 2.09 19.98
C MET A 498 8.75 3.55 19.55
N ASN A 499 9.38 4.47 20.28
CA ASN A 499 9.49 5.87 19.85
C ASN A 499 10.21 6.01 18.51
N ILE A 500 11.16 5.12 18.19
CA ILE A 500 11.84 5.12 16.89
C ILE A 500 10.83 4.82 15.76
N TRP A 501 9.94 3.84 15.98
CA TRP A 501 8.93 3.43 15.00
C TRP A 501 7.78 4.43 14.83
N THR A 502 7.42 5.17 15.89
CA THR A 502 6.32 6.15 15.83
C THR A 502 6.73 7.54 15.38
N GLN A 503 7.94 7.99 15.74
CA GLN A 503 8.38 9.37 15.51
C GLN A 503 9.18 9.56 14.22
N ASN A 504 9.56 8.48 13.54
CA ASN A 504 10.31 8.54 12.29
C ASN A 504 9.49 8.03 11.11
N VAL A 505 9.70 8.67 9.96
CA VAL A 505 9.08 8.29 8.68
C VAL A 505 9.81 7.08 8.07
N GLY A 506 9.05 6.20 7.42
CA GLY A 506 9.58 5.05 6.70
C GLY A 506 9.88 3.84 7.59
N TYR A 507 10.56 2.89 6.96
CA TYR A 507 10.99 1.61 7.52
C TYR A 507 12.23 1.10 6.77
N PRO A 508 12.95 0.10 7.32
CA PRO A 508 14.14 -0.42 6.66
C PRO A 508 13.85 -1.57 5.69
N VAL A 509 14.67 -1.67 4.64
CA VAL A 509 15.00 -2.93 3.98
C VAL A 509 16.22 -3.54 4.67
N VAL A 510 16.13 -4.83 5.00
CA VAL A 510 17.20 -5.61 5.62
C VAL A 510 17.79 -6.55 4.57
N SER A 511 19.03 -6.29 4.17
CA SER A 511 19.78 -7.14 3.25
C SER A 511 20.47 -8.27 3.99
N VAL A 512 20.34 -9.49 3.48
CA VAL A 512 20.97 -10.69 4.05
C VAL A 512 22.09 -11.16 3.14
N THR A 513 23.29 -11.32 3.68
CA THR A 513 24.45 -11.93 3.03
C THR A 513 24.87 -13.17 3.80
N GLU A 514 25.00 -14.30 3.11
CA GLU A 514 25.31 -15.59 3.71
C GLU A 514 26.82 -15.87 3.69
N SER A 515 27.36 -16.42 4.78
CA SER A 515 28.77 -16.81 4.89
C SER A 515 28.92 -18.04 5.81
N GLY A 516 28.99 -19.23 5.20
CA GLY A 516 29.00 -20.48 5.97
C GLY A 516 27.72 -20.64 6.80
N ASN A 517 27.86 -20.87 8.11
CA ASN A 517 26.73 -20.98 9.06
C ASN A 517 26.30 -19.65 9.67
N SER A 518 26.70 -18.54 9.06
CA SER A 518 26.42 -17.21 9.58
C SER A 518 25.80 -16.31 8.51
N ILE A 519 25.02 -15.34 8.96
CA ILE A 519 24.45 -14.29 8.12
C ILE A 519 24.97 -12.93 8.59
N SER A 520 25.33 -12.09 7.63
CA SER A 520 25.48 -10.66 7.84
C SER A 520 24.20 -9.98 7.40
N VAL A 521 23.63 -9.16 8.27
CA VAL A 521 22.43 -8.36 7.99
C VAL A 521 22.77 -6.89 8.04
N GLU A 522 22.21 -6.12 7.11
CA GLU A 522 22.40 -4.67 7.01
C GLU A 522 21.06 -3.99 6.74
N GLN A 523 20.76 -2.90 7.46
CA GLN A 523 19.53 -2.13 7.32
C GLN A 523 19.74 -0.79 6.62
N HIS A 524 18.86 -0.45 5.69
CA HIS A 524 18.76 0.87 5.08
C HIS A 524 17.31 1.28 4.95
N ARG A 525 17.00 2.58 5.03
CA ARG A 525 15.66 3.07 4.70
C ARG A 525 15.24 2.57 3.32
N PHE A 526 14.03 2.06 3.22
CA PHE A 526 13.43 1.67 1.95
C PHE A 526 12.69 2.87 1.33
N LEU A 527 12.90 3.10 0.04
CA LEU A 527 12.03 3.94 -0.78
C LEU A 527 11.61 3.17 -2.04
N THR A 528 10.33 3.26 -2.40
CA THR A 528 9.76 2.64 -3.60
C THR A 528 10.42 3.14 -4.89
N THR A 529 10.94 4.37 -4.89
CA THR A 529 11.70 4.98 -5.98
C THR A 529 13.15 4.51 -6.07
N GLY A 530 13.68 3.88 -5.00
CA GLY A 530 15.06 3.36 -4.95
C GLY A 530 16.17 4.43 -4.87
N ASP A 531 15.81 5.72 -4.74
CA ASP A 531 16.74 6.87 -4.78
C ASP A 531 16.99 7.48 -3.40
N VAL A 532 17.14 6.63 -2.37
CA VAL A 532 17.37 7.05 -0.97
C VAL A 532 18.64 7.88 -0.84
N LYS A 533 18.55 9.07 -0.25
CA LYS A 533 19.71 9.93 0.00
C LYS A 533 20.35 9.66 1.37
N PRO A 534 21.67 9.91 1.55
CA PRO A 534 22.34 9.68 2.84
C PRO A 534 21.71 10.41 4.04
N GLU A 535 21.15 11.60 3.81
CA GLU A 535 20.43 12.35 4.85
C GLU A 535 19.08 11.75 5.23
N GLU A 536 18.47 10.95 4.34
CA GLU A 536 17.20 10.25 4.55
C GLU A 536 17.39 8.90 5.23
N ASP A 537 18.60 8.33 5.21
CA ASP A 537 18.97 7.01 5.73
C ASP A 537 19.74 7.09 7.06
N LYS A 538 19.40 8.04 7.93
CA LYS A 538 20.08 8.21 9.24
C LYS A 538 19.47 7.40 10.37
N VAL A 539 18.17 7.10 10.28
CA VAL A 539 17.42 6.41 11.35
C VAL A 539 17.81 4.94 11.36
N LEU A 540 18.24 4.44 12.52
CA LEU A 540 18.46 3.02 12.76
C LEU A 540 17.26 2.47 13.51
N TYR A 541 16.60 1.48 12.91
CA TYR A 541 15.45 0.84 13.51
C TYR A 541 15.90 -0.35 14.37
N PRO A 542 15.31 -0.53 15.57
CA PRO A 542 15.55 -1.72 16.39
C PRO A 542 14.71 -2.89 15.83
N ILE A 543 15.37 -3.84 15.17
CA ILE A 543 14.72 -4.92 14.41
C ILE A 543 14.90 -6.26 15.13
N SER A 544 13.79 -6.90 15.54
CA SER A 544 13.83 -8.30 15.96
C SER A 544 13.89 -9.18 14.71
N LEU A 545 14.95 -9.98 14.56
CA LEU A 545 15.19 -10.73 13.33
C LEU A 545 14.27 -11.95 13.18
N ASN A 546 13.75 -12.52 14.27
CA ASN A 546 12.82 -13.65 14.28
C ASN A 546 13.20 -14.72 13.24
N VAL A 547 14.33 -15.41 13.45
CA VAL A 547 14.92 -16.33 12.46
C VAL A 547 14.21 -17.68 12.54
N ARG A 548 13.44 -18.01 11.50
CA ARG A 548 12.85 -19.34 11.29
C ARG A 548 13.89 -20.30 10.74
N THR A 549 13.98 -21.47 11.36
CA THR A 549 14.71 -22.65 10.88
C THR A 549 13.79 -23.88 10.97
N LYS A 550 14.29 -25.07 10.60
CA LYS A 550 13.54 -26.33 10.82
C LYS A 550 13.26 -26.61 12.30
N GLY A 551 14.07 -26.06 13.21
CA GLY A 551 13.94 -26.24 14.66
C GLY A 551 12.93 -25.31 15.34
N GLY A 552 12.35 -24.35 14.61
CA GLY A 552 11.42 -23.35 15.16
C GLY A 552 11.85 -21.92 14.82
N VAL A 553 11.41 -20.94 15.61
CA VAL A 553 11.73 -19.52 15.44
C VAL A 553 12.61 -19.04 16.59
N ASN A 554 13.82 -18.60 16.28
CA ASN A 554 14.71 -17.91 17.22
C ASN A 554 14.32 -16.42 17.30
N LYS A 555 13.83 -16.00 18.47
CA LYS A 555 13.33 -14.64 18.74
C LYS A 555 14.32 -13.76 19.52
N ASP A 556 15.52 -14.28 19.83
CA ASP A 556 16.48 -13.61 20.71
C ASP A 556 17.40 -12.64 19.97
N LEU A 557 17.41 -12.68 18.63
CA LEU A 557 18.31 -11.90 17.79
C LEU A 557 17.71 -10.54 17.44
N MET A 558 18.43 -9.47 17.76
CA MET A 558 18.02 -8.09 17.49
C MET A 558 19.13 -7.30 16.79
N LEU A 559 18.79 -6.59 15.72
CA LEU A 559 19.66 -5.64 15.03
C LEU A 559 19.33 -4.22 15.50
N THR A 560 20.26 -3.57 16.19
CA THR A 560 20.14 -2.17 16.65
C THR A 560 21.20 -1.24 16.03
N THR A 561 22.08 -1.79 15.20
CA THR A 561 23.16 -1.11 14.47
C THR A 561 22.86 -1.08 12.98
N ARG A 562 23.69 -0.40 12.19
CA ARG A 562 23.60 -0.40 10.72
C ARG A 562 23.67 -1.82 10.15
N ASP A 563 24.66 -2.56 10.62
CA ASP A 563 24.91 -3.94 10.25
C ASP A 563 25.34 -4.76 11.47
N ALA A 564 25.13 -6.07 11.40
CA ALA A 564 25.63 -7.04 12.37
C ALA A 564 25.71 -8.44 11.76
N LYS A 565 26.51 -9.30 12.38
CA LYS A 565 26.68 -10.70 12.00
C LYS A 565 26.04 -11.61 13.05
N PHE A 566 25.29 -12.61 12.60
CA PHE A 566 24.59 -13.58 13.45
C PHE A 566 24.87 -15.02 12.99
N GLU A 567 25.00 -15.94 13.94
CA GLU A 567 25.06 -17.37 13.65
C GLU A 567 23.64 -17.91 13.39
N VAL A 568 23.51 -18.85 12.47
CA VAL A 568 22.24 -19.49 12.10
C VAL A 568 22.37 -21.01 12.25
N ASP A 569 21.45 -21.59 13.02
CA ASP A 569 21.49 -23.02 13.36
C ASP A 569 21.29 -23.95 12.15
N ASP A 570 20.62 -23.47 11.10
CA ASP A 570 20.39 -24.18 9.83
C ASP A 570 20.75 -23.27 8.64
N ALA A 571 21.98 -23.41 8.14
CA ALA A 571 22.44 -22.67 6.97
C ALA A 571 21.71 -23.09 5.68
N GLU A 572 21.19 -24.31 5.62
CA GLU A 572 20.47 -24.82 4.44
C GLU A 572 19.06 -24.24 4.37
N PHE A 573 18.38 -24.09 5.50
CA PHE A 573 17.05 -23.48 5.57
C PHE A 573 16.95 -22.45 6.71
N PHE A 574 16.85 -21.18 6.31
CA PHE A 574 16.44 -20.13 7.23
C PHE A 574 15.65 -19.03 6.52
N LYS A 575 14.81 -18.33 7.29
CA LYS A 575 14.10 -17.12 6.89
C LYS A 575 14.02 -16.16 8.08
N ILE A 576 14.40 -14.91 7.90
CA ILE A 576 14.26 -13.85 8.92
C ILE A 576 12.88 -13.21 8.77
N ASN A 577 12.44 -12.47 9.78
CA ASN A 577 11.09 -11.93 9.89
C ASN A 577 10.02 -13.04 9.87
N ALA A 578 10.20 -14.08 10.69
CA ALA A 578 9.22 -15.17 10.79
C ALA A 578 7.81 -14.62 11.04
N ASP A 579 6.86 -15.15 10.28
CA ASP A 579 5.45 -14.77 10.25
C ASP A 579 5.20 -13.30 9.86
N SER A 580 6.21 -12.62 9.30
CA SER A 580 6.16 -11.22 8.90
C SER A 580 5.68 -10.27 10.02
N THR A 581 6.10 -10.56 11.24
CA THR A 581 5.71 -9.82 12.46
C THR A 581 6.43 -8.48 12.62
N GLY A 582 7.60 -8.31 12.00
CA GLY A 582 8.37 -7.07 12.01
C GLY A 582 8.02 -6.15 10.84
N PHE A 583 8.00 -4.84 11.11
CA PHE A 583 7.70 -3.80 10.11
C PHE A 583 8.93 -3.44 9.25
N TYR A 584 9.42 -4.40 8.47
CA TYR A 584 10.56 -4.22 7.57
C TYR A 584 10.52 -5.21 6.41
N ARG A 585 11.25 -4.91 5.33
CA ARG A 585 11.38 -5.80 4.15
C ARG A 585 12.65 -6.60 4.18
N THR A 586 12.60 -7.83 3.70
CA THR A 586 13.74 -8.75 3.66
C THR A 586 14.28 -8.92 2.25
N LYS A 587 15.58 -8.66 2.04
CA LYS A 587 16.27 -8.86 0.76
C LYS A 587 17.22 -10.05 0.83
N TYR A 588 16.94 -11.05 0.00
CA TYR A 588 17.75 -12.25 -0.20
C TYR A 588 18.41 -12.30 -1.58
N ALA A 589 19.43 -13.15 -1.71
CA ALA A 589 19.91 -13.58 -3.02
C ALA A 589 18.85 -14.45 -3.73
N ILE A 590 18.86 -14.49 -5.06
CA ILE A 590 17.86 -15.23 -5.85
C ILE A 590 17.87 -16.73 -5.52
N ASP A 591 19.06 -17.33 -5.37
CA ASP A 591 19.22 -18.75 -5.01
C ASP A 591 18.54 -19.09 -3.67
N ARG A 592 18.58 -18.17 -2.69
CA ARG A 592 17.90 -18.33 -1.40
C ARG A 592 16.38 -18.23 -1.55
N LEU A 593 15.88 -17.32 -2.39
CA LEU A 593 14.44 -17.22 -2.68
C LEU A 593 13.90 -18.49 -3.36
N GLU A 594 14.65 -19.08 -4.29
CA GLU A 594 14.29 -20.35 -4.92
C GLU A 594 14.29 -21.51 -3.91
N LYS A 595 15.31 -21.59 -3.04
CA LYS A 595 15.33 -22.55 -1.93
C LYS A 595 14.10 -22.41 -1.03
N LEU A 596 13.72 -21.18 -0.68
CA LEU A 596 12.53 -20.90 0.13
C LEU A 596 11.22 -21.26 -0.59
N GLY A 597 11.12 -20.96 -1.89
CA GLY A 597 9.96 -21.31 -2.70
C GLY A 597 9.78 -22.84 -2.85
N ASN A 598 10.88 -23.58 -2.99
CA ASN A 598 10.86 -25.04 -3.09
C ASN A 598 10.64 -25.74 -1.73
N ALA A 599 10.93 -25.07 -0.62
CA ALA A 599 10.70 -25.54 0.75
C ALA A 599 9.47 -24.86 1.40
N ALA A 600 8.45 -24.56 0.59
CA ALA A 600 7.26 -23.81 1.00
C ALA A 600 6.51 -24.45 2.19
N GLU A 601 6.60 -25.77 2.37
CA GLU A 601 6.03 -26.54 3.46
C GLU A 601 6.66 -26.25 4.83
N LEU A 602 7.89 -25.71 4.85
CA LEU A 602 8.58 -25.29 6.06
C LEU A 602 8.27 -23.83 6.46
N LEU A 603 7.55 -23.10 5.61
CA LEU A 603 7.14 -21.71 5.81
C LEU A 603 5.69 -21.64 6.28
N SER A 604 5.35 -20.66 7.12
CA SER A 604 3.95 -20.34 7.41
C SER A 604 3.28 -19.67 6.21
N VAL A 605 1.95 -19.56 6.23
CA VAL A 605 1.21 -18.82 5.20
C VAL A 605 1.66 -17.36 5.17
N GLN A 606 1.78 -16.74 6.35
CA GLN A 606 2.32 -15.39 6.55
C GLN A 606 3.69 -15.25 5.90
N ASP A 607 4.57 -16.23 6.11
CA ASP A 607 5.91 -16.20 5.56
C ASP A 607 5.91 -16.18 4.03
N ARG A 608 5.05 -16.99 3.41
CA ARG A 608 4.93 -17.09 1.95
C ARG A 608 4.31 -15.82 1.36
N VAL A 609 3.26 -15.27 1.98
CA VAL A 609 2.71 -13.96 1.62
C VAL A 609 3.79 -12.87 1.72
N GLY A 610 4.52 -12.83 2.83
CA GLY A 610 5.57 -11.85 3.08
C GLY A 610 6.69 -11.87 2.05
N ILE A 611 7.26 -13.04 1.73
CA ILE A 611 8.36 -13.13 0.74
C ILE A 611 7.90 -12.76 -0.68
N VAL A 612 6.67 -13.12 -1.07
CA VAL A 612 6.08 -12.75 -2.37
C VAL A 612 5.94 -11.22 -2.44
N ALA A 613 5.47 -10.61 -1.35
CA ALA A 613 5.29 -9.18 -1.27
C ALA A 613 6.62 -8.40 -1.25
N ASP A 614 7.59 -8.83 -0.44
CA ASP A 614 8.91 -8.21 -0.31
C ASP A 614 9.68 -8.27 -1.63
N THR A 615 9.80 -9.45 -2.22
CA THR A 615 10.53 -9.63 -3.50
C THR A 615 9.95 -8.73 -4.58
N SER A 616 8.62 -8.58 -4.62
CA SER A 616 7.94 -7.71 -5.58
C SER A 616 8.18 -6.22 -5.33
N ALA A 617 8.13 -5.77 -4.07
CA ALA A 617 8.41 -4.38 -3.72
C ALA A 617 9.89 -4.01 -3.97
N LEU A 618 10.81 -4.95 -3.70
CA LEU A 618 12.24 -4.83 -3.99
C LEU A 618 12.51 -4.81 -5.51
N ALA A 619 11.72 -5.54 -6.29
CA ALA A 619 11.75 -5.44 -7.74
C ALA A 619 11.29 -4.05 -8.21
N THR A 620 10.18 -3.49 -7.71
CA THR A 620 9.74 -2.14 -8.09
C THR A 620 10.83 -1.08 -7.82
N SER A 621 11.40 -1.11 -6.62
CA SER A 621 12.43 -0.16 -6.16
C SER A 621 13.83 -0.39 -6.75
N GLY A 622 14.08 -1.53 -7.40
CA GLY A 622 15.37 -1.84 -8.04
C GLY A 622 16.43 -2.45 -7.12
N TYR A 623 16.08 -2.78 -5.88
CA TYR A 623 16.90 -3.61 -4.99
C TYR A 623 17.00 -5.07 -5.46
N GLN A 624 16.04 -5.51 -6.27
CA GLN A 624 16.03 -6.81 -6.95
C GLN A 624 15.53 -6.66 -8.40
N LYS A 625 15.70 -7.71 -9.21
CA LYS A 625 15.19 -7.79 -10.58
C LYS A 625 13.77 -8.32 -10.62
N THR A 626 12.97 -7.83 -11.56
CA THR A 626 11.59 -8.28 -11.81
C THR A 626 11.49 -9.79 -12.03
N SER A 627 12.47 -10.38 -12.73
CA SER A 627 12.59 -11.83 -12.91
C SER A 627 12.66 -12.62 -11.60
N SER A 628 13.19 -12.05 -10.51
CA SER A 628 13.25 -12.71 -9.20
C SER A 628 11.85 -12.99 -8.65
N SER A 629 10.95 -12.01 -8.74
CA SER A 629 9.56 -12.14 -8.27
C SER A 629 8.79 -13.17 -9.11
N LEU A 630 8.91 -13.08 -10.43
CA LEU A 630 8.19 -14.00 -11.33
C LEU A 630 8.69 -15.45 -11.20
N SER A 631 9.99 -15.64 -10.95
CA SER A 631 10.57 -16.95 -10.67
C SER A 631 10.06 -17.52 -9.34
N LEU A 632 9.96 -16.69 -8.29
CA LEU A 632 9.37 -17.10 -7.01
C LEU A 632 7.89 -17.51 -7.17
N PHE A 633 7.09 -16.75 -7.93
CA PHE A 633 5.68 -17.08 -8.17
C PHE A 633 5.55 -18.43 -8.88
N LYS A 634 6.41 -18.66 -9.88
CA LYS A 634 6.47 -19.93 -10.61
C LYS A 634 6.92 -21.08 -9.71
N ALA A 635 7.93 -20.88 -8.86
CA ALA A 635 8.41 -21.89 -7.93
C ALA A 635 7.31 -22.32 -6.94
N LEU A 636 6.61 -21.37 -6.32
CA LEU A 636 5.48 -21.65 -5.42
C LEU A 636 4.35 -22.38 -6.15
N SER A 637 4.01 -21.94 -7.37
CA SER A 637 3.02 -22.62 -8.21
C SER A 637 3.44 -24.06 -8.53
N ASN A 638 4.69 -24.30 -8.90
CA ASN A 638 5.23 -25.63 -9.23
C ASN A 638 5.31 -26.55 -8.00
N ALA A 639 5.58 -25.99 -6.82
CA ALA A 639 5.57 -26.70 -5.55
C ALA A 639 4.15 -27.07 -5.08
N GLY A 640 3.10 -26.65 -5.81
CA GLY A 640 1.72 -26.99 -5.52
C GLY A 640 1.07 -26.10 -4.45
N GLU A 641 1.45 -24.83 -4.37
CA GLU A 641 0.82 -23.85 -3.47
C GLU A 641 -0.72 -23.89 -3.59
N ALA A 642 -1.39 -24.02 -2.46
CA ALA A 642 -2.84 -24.22 -2.37
C ALA A 642 -3.53 -23.17 -1.51
N GLU A 643 -2.79 -22.25 -0.87
CA GLU A 643 -3.35 -21.26 0.04
C GLU A 643 -3.87 -20.03 -0.69
N TYR A 644 -5.14 -19.69 -0.44
CA TYR A 644 -5.84 -18.53 -1.00
C TYR A 644 -5.04 -17.23 -0.85
N LEU A 645 -4.56 -16.92 0.35
CA LEU A 645 -3.87 -15.66 0.65
C LEU A 645 -2.54 -15.53 -0.10
N VAL A 646 -1.83 -16.64 -0.33
CA VAL A 646 -0.60 -16.64 -1.12
C VAL A 646 -0.92 -16.36 -2.58
N TRP A 647 -1.94 -17.01 -3.12
CA TRP A 647 -2.41 -16.75 -4.49
C TRP A 647 -2.93 -15.33 -4.69
N ASP A 648 -3.67 -14.79 -3.73
CA ASP A 648 -4.14 -13.40 -3.76
C ASP A 648 -2.96 -12.42 -3.80
N GLN A 649 -1.93 -12.68 -2.99
CA GLN A 649 -0.71 -11.88 -2.99
C GLN A 649 0.06 -12.01 -4.31
N ILE A 650 0.21 -13.21 -4.88
CA ILE A 650 0.85 -13.44 -6.18
C ILE A 650 0.13 -12.69 -7.29
N LEU A 651 -1.20 -12.86 -7.39
CA LEU A 651 -2.02 -12.24 -8.44
C LEU A 651 -2.04 -10.71 -8.33
N THR A 652 -2.06 -10.18 -7.10
CA THR A 652 -1.95 -8.73 -6.84
C THR A 652 -0.62 -8.16 -7.33
N ARG A 653 0.50 -8.85 -7.05
CA ARG A 653 1.83 -8.39 -7.50
C ARG A 653 2.02 -8.56 -9.00
N LEU A 654 1.55 -9.66 -9.58
CA LEU A 654 1.52 -9.84 -11.03
C LEU A 654 0.68 -8.77 -11.73
N GLY A 655 -0.45 -8.39 -11.14
CA GLY A 655 -1.25 -7.24 -11.57
C GLY A 655 -0.45 -5.95 -11.59
N SER A 656 0.34 -5.70 -10.55
CA SER A 656 1.19 -4.51 -10.43
C SER A 656 2.30 -4.47 -11.48
N VAL A 657 2.92 -5.62 -11.81
CA VAL A 657 3.86 -5.75 -12.92
C VAL A 657 3.17 -5.40 -14.25
N LYS A 658 1.99 -5.99 -14.54
CA LYS A 658 1.24 -5.66 -15.77
C LYS A 658 0.88 -4.17 -15.86
N MET A 659 0.51 -3.55 -14.74
CA MET A 659 0.17 -2.12 -14.72
C MET A 659 1.37 -1.22 -14.95
N ALA A 660 2.58 -1.62 -14.52
CA ALA A 660 3.79 -0.86 -14.83
C ALA A 660 4.12 -0.89 -16.33
N TRP A 661 3.95 -2.05 -16.98
CA TRP A 661 4.16 -2.23 -18.43
C TRP A 661 2.92 -2.03 -19.29
N ILE A 662 1.88 -1.35 -18.79
CA ILE A 662 0.57 -1.24 -19.47
C ILE A 662 0.63 -0.64 -20.89
N GLU A 663 1.75 -0.01 -21.24
CA GLU A 663 2.01 0.61 -22.54
C GLU A 663 2.68 -0.33 -23.56
N ASP A 664 3.30 -1.42 -23.11
CA ASP A 664 3.93 -2.45 -23.94
C ASP A 664 2.95 -3.63 -24.09
N ASP A 665 2.12 -3.57 -25.13
CA ASP A 665 1.03 -4.53 -25.36
C ASP A 665 1.56 -5.98 -25.47
N ALA A 666 2.76 -6.17 -26.04
CA ALA A 666 3.38 -7.49 -26.18
C ALA A 666 3.80 -8.07 -24.81
N ILE A 667 4.43 -7.27 -23.95
CA ILE A 667 4.77 -7.71 -22.58
C ILE A 667 3.50 -8.00 -21.77
N VAL A 668 2.47 -7.16 -21.89
CA VAL A 668 1.19 -7.34 -21.17
C VAL A 668 0.49 -8.62 -21.61
N GLU A 669 0.49 -8.94 -22.90
CA GLU A 669 -0.05 -10.18 -23.44
C GLU A 669 0.69 -11.41 -22.86
N LYS A 670 2.02 -11.38 -22.88
CA LYS A 670 2.86 -12.47 -22.35
C LYS A 670 2.71 -12.67 -20.84
N LEU A 671 2.59 -11.59 -20.07
CA LEU A 671 2.26 -11.66 -18.63
C LEU A 671 0.85 -12.19 -18.39
N THR A 672 -0.10 -11.87 -19.27
CA THR A 672 -1.47 -12.38 -19.20
C THR A 672 -1.51 -13.88 -19.50
N GLU A 673 -0.72 -14.34 -20.47
CA GLU A 673 -0.52 -15.75 -20.75
C GLU A 673 0.16 -16.47 -19.57
N PHE A 674 1.23 -15.91 -19.00
CA PHE A 674 1.85 -16.47 -17.80
C PHE A 674 0.85 -16.62 -16.64
N GLN A 675 0.03 -15.58 -16.38
CA GLN A 675 -1.04 -15.66 -15.39
C GLN A 675 -2.00 -16.81 -15.69
N ARG A 676 -2.46 -16.92 -16.94
CA ARG A 676 -3.37 -17.97 -17.38
C ARG A 676 -2.77 -19.35 -17.12
N ASN A 677 -1.50 -19.54 -17.44
CA ASN A 677 -0.80 -20.82 -17.32
C ASN A 677 -0.68 -21.29 -15.86
N ILE A 678 -0.46 -20.37 -14.91
CA ILE A 678 -0.31 -20.74 -13.49
C ILE A 678 -1.65 -20.88 -12.75
N VAL A 679 -2.73 -20.24 -13.22
CA VAL A 679 -4.01 -20.18 -12.49
C VAL A 679 -5.13 -21.06 -13.05
N SER A 680 -5.12 -21.36 -14.36
CA SER A 680 -6.28 -22.00 -15.01
C SER A 680 -6.56 -23.41 -14.49
N SER A 681 -5.51 -24.21 -14.24
CA SER A 681 -5.65 -25.56 -13.69
C SER A 681 -6.32 -25.54 -12.31
N ILE A 682 -6.00 -24.55 -11.48
CA ILE A 682 -6.56 -24.35 -10.15
C ILE A 682 -8.04 -23.95 -10.28
N ALA A 683 -8.35 -22.98 -11.13
CA ALA A 683 -9.73 -22.55 -11.38
C ALA A 683 -10.61 -23.70 -11.89
N HIS A 684 -10.09 -24.54 -12.79
CA HIS A 684 -10.82 -25.72 -13.30
C HIS A 684 -11.00 -26.80 -12.22
N LYS A 685 -10.01 -26.99 -11.34
CA LYS A 685 -10.07 -27.97 -10.25
C LYS A 685 -11.04 -27.57 -9.16
N LEU A 686 -11.01 -26.30 -8.73
CA LEU A 686 -11.93 -25.77 -7.72
C LEU A 686 -13.36 -25.63 -8.26
N GLY A 687 -13.48 -25.31 -9.55
CA GLY A 687 -14.75 -24.98 -10.18
C GLY A 687 -15.30 -23.63 -9.71
N TRP A 688 -16.51 -23.32 -10.18
CA TRP A 688 -17.21 -22.05 -9.94
C TRP A 688 -18.66 -22.26 -9.56
N GLU A 689 -18.97 -23.44 -9.05
CA GLU A 689 -20.22 -23.74 -8.37
C GLU A 689 -20.02 -23.61 -6.87
N PHE A 690 -20.97 -22.93 -6.23
CA PHE A 690 -20.94 -22.61 -4.81
C PHE A 690 -21.96 -23.47 -4.08
N SER A 691 -21.54 -24.10 -2.99
CA SER A 691 -22.40 -24.97 -2.17
C SER A 691 -22.42 -24.49 -0.73
N SER A 692 -23.45 -24.91 0.04
CA SER A 692 -23.52 -24.63 1.48
C SER A 692 -22.41 -25.32 2.30
N ASN A 693 -21.67 -26.27 1.70
CA ASN A 693 -20.55 -26.94 2.34
C ASN A 693 -19.22 -26.21 2.10
N ASP A 694 -19.19 -25.22 1.20
CA ASP A 694 -17.97 -24.47 0.91
C ASP A 694 -17.66 -23.53 2.08
N GLY A 695 -16.46 -23.66 2.66
CA GLY A 695 -15.99 -22.76 3.72
C GLY A 695 -15.74 -21.33 3.20
N HIS A 696 -15.66 -20.35 4.12
CA HIS A 696 -15.45 -18.93 3.79
C HIS A 696 -14.25 -18.69 2.86
N VAL A 697 -13.09 -19.22 3.23
CA VAL A 697 -11.84 -19.09 2.45
C VAL A 697 -11.93 -19.83 1.11
N GLU A 698 -12.61 -20.99 1.07
CA GLU A 698 -12.79 -21.74 -0.19
C GLU A 698 -13.64 -20.95 -1.19
N GLN A 699 -14.71 -20.32 -0.71
CA GLN A 699 -15.56 -19.46 -1.54
C GLN A 699 -14.78 -18.27 -2.12
N GLN A 700 -13.95 -17.61 -1.29
CA GLN A 700 -13.05 -16.55 -1.75
C GLN A 700 -12.03 -17.08 -2.77
N TYR A 701 -11.50 -18.29 -2.57
CA TYR A 701 -10.52 -18.89 -3.46
C TYR A 701 -11.11 -19.25 -4.84
N LYS A 702 -12.32 -19.83 -4.86
CA LYS A 702 -13.08 -20.04 -6.09
C LYS A 702 -13.30 -18.73 -6.84
N ALA A 703 -13.69 -17.67 -6.14
CA ALA A 703 -13.92 -16.37 -6.76
C ALA A 703 -12.63 -15.73 -7.32
N LEU A 704 -11.54 -15.76 -6.56
CA LEU A 704 -10.24 -15.24 -6.97
C LEU A 704 -9.73 -15.95 -8.23
N THR A 705 -9.73 -17.28 -8.23
CA THR A 705 -9.20 -18.08 -9.34
C THR A 705 -10.09 -18.01 -10.57
N PHE A 706 -11.41 -18.00 -10.41
CA PHE A 706 -12.36 -17.73 -11.51
C PHE A 706 -12.10 -16.36 -12.15
N SER A 707 -11.97 -15.31 -11.33
CA SER A 707 -11.67 -13.95 -11.80
C SER A 707 -10.33 -13.91 -12.56
N ALA A 708 -9.27 -14.47 -11.96
CA ALA A 708 -7.94 -14.44 -12.53
C ALA A 708 -7.83 -15.23 -13.83
N ALA A 709 -8.40 -16.44 -13.90
CA ALA A 709 -8.42 -17.27 -15.10
C ALA A 709 -9.26 -16.60 -16.21
N GLY A 710 -10.49 -16.17 -15.89
CA GLY A 710 -11.39 -15.53 -16.85
C GLY A 710 -10.83 -14.23 -17.40
N MET A 711 -10.32 -13.34 -16.54
CA MET A 711 -9.68 -12.10 -16.98
C MET A 711 -8.38 -12.33 -17.75
N SER A 712 -7.74 -13.50 -17.63
CA SER A 712 -6.59 -13.90 -18.46
C SER A 712 -6.98 -14.57 -19.79
N GLY A 713 -8.27 -14.74 -20.06
CA GLY A 713 -8.79 -15.31 -21.31
C GLY A 713 -8.86 -16.84 -21.32
N ASP A 714 -8.93 -17.51 -20.17
CA ASP A 714 -9.21 -18.96 -20.15
C ASP A 714 -10.59 -19.24 -20.77
N GLU A 715 -10.60 -20.02 -21.86
CA GLU A 715 -11.81 -20.21 -22.68
C GLU A 715 -12.96 -20.86 -21.91
N LYS A 716 -12.67 -21.81 -21.00
CA LYS A 716 -13.71 -22.50 -20.22
C LYS A 716 -14.36 -21.55 -19.22
N VAL A 717 -13.56 -20.76 -18.53
CA VAL A 717 -14.05 -19.79 -17.55
C VAL A 717 -14.80 -18.65 -18.25
N VAL A 718 -14.31 -18.17 -19.41
CA VAL A 718 -15.02 -17.15 -20.21
C VAL A 718 -16.36 -17.68 -20.71
N ALA A 719 -16.41 -18.91 -21.21
CA ALA A 719 -17.67 -19.54 -21.63
C ALA A 719 -18.66 -19.68 -20.46
N ALA A 720 -18.18 -20.13 -19.30
CA ALA A 720 -19.00 -20.24 -18.09
C ALA A 720 -19.54 -18.87 -17.63
N ALA A 721 -18.71 -17.81 -17.67
CA ALA A 721 -19.14 -16.46 -17.32
C ALA A 721 -20.26 -15.97 -18.26
N ARG A 722 -20.13 -16.20 -19.58
CA ARG A 722 -21.17 -15.84 -20.56
C ARG A 722 -22.46 -16.61 -20.32
N GLU A 723 -22.38 -17.92 -20.11
CA GLU A 723 -23.57 -18.75 -19.85
C GLU A 723 -24.32 -18.28 -18.60
N LYS A 724 -23.59 -18.03 -17.50
CA LYS A 724 -24.18 -17.52 -16.25
C LYS A 724 -24.79 -16.14 -16.45
N PHE A 725 -24.13 -15.27 -17.21
CA PHE A 725 -24.64 -13.94 -17.54
C PHE A 725 -25.90 -13.97 -18.40
N ASP A 726 -25.95 -14.81 -19.43
CA ASP A 726 -27.13 -14.94 -20.30
C ASP A 726 -28.35 -15.44 -19.50
N LYS A 727 -28.17 -16.43 -18.62
CA LYS A 727 -29.22 -16.90 -17.70
C LYS A 727 -29.67 -15.80 -16.73
N PHE A 728 -28.73 -15.06 -16.18
CA PHE A 728 -28.99 -13.94 -15.28
C PHE A 728 -29.83 -12.85 -15.96
N VAL A 729 -29.45 -12.43 -17.17
CA VAL A 729 -30.20 -11.43 -17.95
C VAL A 729 -31.57 -11.96 -18.39
N ALA A 730 -31.73 -13.28 -18.57
CA ALA A 730 -33.02 -13.92 -18.85
C ALA A 730 -33.96 -14.00 -17.63
N GLY A 731 -33.50 -13.58 -16.43
CA GLY A 731 -34.32 -13.47 -15.22
C GLY A 731 -33.95 -14.44 -14.10
N ASP A 732 -33.02 -15.38 -14.34
CA ASP A 732 -32.52 -16.25 -13.28
C ASP A 732 -31.43 -15.53 -12.47
N LYS A 733 -31.87 -14.74 -11.47
CA LYS A 733 -30.95 -14.04 -10.56
C LYS A 733 -29.98 -14.99 -9.84
N THR A 734 -30.31 -16.28 -9.69
CA THR A 734 -29.47 -17.26 -8.97
C THR A 734 -28.34 -17.84 -9.84
N ALA A 735 -28.37 -17.61 -11.15
CA ALA A 735 -27.35 -18.09 -12.09
C ALA A 735 -25.94 -17.55 -11.78
N ILE A 736 -25.84 -16.38 -11.14
CA ILE A 736 -24.60 -15.75 -10.72
C ILE A 736 -24.56 -15.69 -9.19
N HIS A 737 -23.66 -16.48 -8.59
CA HIS A 737 -23.40 -16.40 -7.16
C HIS A 737 -22.78 -15.03 -6.79
N PRO A 738 -23.16 -14.41 -5.64
CA PRO A 738 -22.64 -13.10 -5.22
C PRO A 738 -21.10 -12.99 -5.27
N ASN A 739 -20.38 -14.02 -4.82
CA ASN A 739 -18.91 -14.04 -4.81
C ASN A 739 -18.25 -13.86 -6.18
N ILE A 740 -18.89 -14.28 -7.27
CA ILE A 740 -18.35 -14.15 -8.64
C ILE A 740 -19.08 -13.11 -9.48
N ARG A 741 -20.04 -12.37 -8.90
CA ARG A 741 -20.85 -11.41 -9.66
C ARG A 741 -20.00 -10.36 -10.38
N SER A 742 -19.12 -9.69 -9.63
CA SER A 742 -18.19 -8.71 -10.20
C SER A 742 -17.22 -9.34 -11.20
N SER A 743 -16.82 -10.60 -11.00
CA SER A 743 -15.96 -11.34 -11.93
C SER A 743 -16.68 -11.64 -13.24
N VAL A 744 -17.91 -12.17 -13.18
CA VAL A 744 -18.73 -12.43 -14.36
C VAL A 744 -18.96 -11.15 -15.15
N PHE A 745 -19.41 -10.07 -14.48
CA PHE A 745 -19.61 -8.77 -15.12
C PHE A 745 -18.32 -8.23 -15.76
N SER A 746 -17.19 -8.29 -15.04
CA SER A 746 -15.90 -7.86 -15.59
C SER A 746 -15.48 -8.66 -16.83
N ILE A 747 -15.67 -9.98 -16.81
CA ILE A 747 -15.31 -10.86 -17.93
C ILE A 747 -16.20 -10.56 -19.14
N VAL A 748 -17.53 -10.49 -18.98
CA VAL A 748 -18.43 -10.22 -20.11
C VAL A 748 -18.29 -8.80 -20.65
N LEU A 749 -17.92 -7.82 -19.82
CA LEU A 749 -17.63 -6.46 -20.30
C LEU A 749 -16.28 -6.38 -21.01
N LYS A 750 -15.26 -7.13 -20.55
CA LYS A 750 -13.96 -7.19 -21.20
C LYS A 750 -14.03 -7.81 -22.60
N PHE A 751 -14.81 -8.89 -22.77
CA PHE A 751 -14.90 -9.65 -24.01
C PHE A 751 -16.22 -9.46 -24.79
N GLY A 752 -17.13 -8.63 -24.30
CA GLY A 752 -18.42 -8.33 -24.92
C GLY A 752 -18.47 -6.94 -25.53
N GLY A 753 -19.69 -6.41 -25.69
CA GLY A 753 -19.94 -5.11 -26.29
C GLY A 753 -21.12 -4.38 -25.63
N GLU A 754 -21.81 -3.58 -26.44
CA GLU A 754 -22.89 -2.69 -25.97
C GLU A 754 -24.03 -3.43 -25.27
N LYS A 755 -24.41 -4.63 -25.76
CA LYS A 755 -25.47 -5.46 -25.17
C LYS A 755 -25.16 -5.81 -23.70
N GLU A 756 -23.96 -6.30 -23.43
CA GLU A 756 -23.54 -6.67 -22.08
C GLU A 756 -23.44 -5.43 -21.17
N TYR A 757 -22.91 -4.32 -21.71
CA TYR A 757 -22.83 -3.05 -20.99
C TYR A 757 -24.20 -2.52 -20.56
N ASP A 758 -25.15 -2.48 -21.48
CA ASP A 758 -26.52 -2.01 -21.20
C ASP A 758 -27.21 -2.87 -20.15
N ALA A 759 -26.99 -4.19 -20.18
CA ALA A 759 -27.53 -5.10 -19.17
C ALA A 759 -26.93 -4.86 -17.77
N VAL A 760 -25.60 -4.69 -17.67
CA VAL A 760 -24.95 -4.38 -16.37
C VAL A 760 -25.37 -3.00 -15.85
N LEU A 761 -25.45 -1.99 -16.72
CA LEU A 761 -25.91 -0.64 -16.34
C LEU A 761 -27.38 -0.65 -15.91
N LYS A 762 -28.23 -1.42 -16.60
CA LYS A 762 -29.63 -1.61 -16.18
C LYS A 762 -29.70 -2.28 -14.80
N TYR A 763 -28.86 -3.28 -14.56
CA TYR A 763 -28.80 -3.94 -13.25
C TYR A 763 -28.37 -2.96 -12.16
N TYR A 764 -27.34 -2.13 -12.39
CA TYR A 764 -26.98 -1.03 -11.47
C TYR A 764 -28.18 -0.13 -11.12
N LYS A 765 -28.99 0.25 -12.12
CA LYS A 765 -30.14 1.14 -11.90
C LYS A 765 -31.33 0.49 -11.19
N THR A 766 -31.41 -0.84 -11.19
CA THR A 766 -32.60 -1.59 -10.73
C THR A 766 -32.32 -2.51 -9.55
N ALA A 767 -31.06 -2.70 -9.16
CA ALA A 767 -30.68 -3.55 -8.05
C ALA A 767 -31.24 -3.02 -6.72
N GLU A 768 -31.70 -3.97 -5.90
CA GLU A 768 -32.43 -3.71 -4.66
C GLU A 768 -31.45 -3.22 -3.59
N THR A 769 -30.28 -3.84 -3.47
CA THR A 769 -29.29 -3.51 -2.43
C THR A 769 -28.16 -2.62 -2.94
N ALA A 770 -27.54 -1.86 -2.03
CA ALA A 770 -26.37 -1.05 -2.34
C ALA A 770 -25.14 -1.91 -2.72
N ASP A 771 -24.99 -3.12 -2.14
CA ASP A 771 -23.92 -4.07 -2.49
C ASP A 771 -24.03 -4.56 -3.95
N GLU A 772 -25.25 -4.88 -4.40
CA GLU A 772 -25.51 -5.27 -5.78
C GLU A 772 -25.22 -4.12 -6.77
N ARG A 773 -25.64 -2.89 -6.43
CA ARG A 773 -25.33 -1.69 -7.22
C ARG A 773 -23.81 -1.48 -7.33
N ASN A 774 -23.12 -1.53 -6.21
CA ASN A 774 -21.67 -1.34 -6.16
C ASN A 774 -20.93 -2.44 -6.93
N SER A 775 -21.40 -3.69 -6.89
CA SER A 775 -20.84 -4.79 -7.68
C SER A 775 -20.93 -4.51 -9.18
N ALA A 776 -22.03 -3.96 -9.68
CA ALA A 776 -22.16 -3.56 -11.09
C ALA A 776 -21.25 -2.37 -11.42
N LEU A 777 -21.30 -1.33 -10.60
CA LEU A 777 -20.56 -0.08 -10.80
C LEU A 777 -19.03 -0.30 -10.83
N ARG A 778 -18.51 -1.24 -10.02
CA ARG A 778 -17.09 -1.66 -9.99
C ARG A 778 -16.59 -2.27 -11.31
N THR A 779 -17.47 -2.56 -12.26
CA THR A 779 -17.11 -3.33 -13.48
C THR A 779 -17.30 -2.57 -14.77
N LEU A 780 -18.08 -1.48 -14.80
CA LEU A 780 -18.43 -0.75 -16.03
C LEU A 780 -17.20 -0.24 -16.81
N GLY A 781 -16.09 0.09 -16.13
CA GLY A 781 -14.84 0.49 -16.77
C GLY A 781 -14.05 -0.63 -17.44
N GLN A 782 -14.49 -1.89 -17.35
CA GLN A 782 -13.86 -3.03 -18.04
C GLN A 782 -14.17 -3.09 -19.54
N ALA A 783 -15.20 -2.36 -19.99
CA ALA A 783 -15.58 -2.26 -21.40
C ALA A 783 -14.42 -1.68 -22.23
N ARG A 784 -14.10 -2.32 -23.36
CA ARG A 784 -12.95 -1.93 -24.20
C ARG A 784 -13.29 -0.86 -25.24
N ASP A 785 -14.54 -0.82 -25.69
CA ASP A 785 -15.02 0.21 -26.63
C ASP A 785 -14.89 1.62 -26.02
N PRO A 786 -14.18 2.55 -26.69
CA PRO A 786 -14.09 3.95 -26.27
C PRO A 786 -15.45 4.62 -25.98
N LYS A 787 -16.49 4.31 -26.75
CA LYS A 787 -17.84 4.89 -26.57
C LYS A 787 -18.47 4.45 -25.25
N LEU A 788 -18.31 3.19 -24.89
CA LEU A 788 -18.83 2.65 -23.63
C LEU A 788 -18.04 3.19 -22.43
N ARG A 789 -16.73 3.40 -22.58
CA ARG A 789 -15.91 4.09 -21.57
C ARG A 789 -16.37 5.52 -21.35
N GLN A 790 -16.67 6.26 -22.42
CA GLN A 790 -17.22 7.61 -22.31
C GLN A 790 -18.55 7.61 -21.55
N ARG A 791 -19.45 6.66 -21.85
CA ARG A 791 -20.71 6.51 -21.11
C ARG A 791 -20.48 6.28 -19.61
N THR A 792 -19.43 5.56 -19.21
CA THR A 792 -19.06 5.38 -17.80
C THR A 792 -18.52 6.68 -17.18
N LEU A 793 -17.72 7.48 -17.90
CA LEU A 793 -17.25 8.79 -17.44
C LEU A 793 -18.40 9.78 -17.24
N ASP A 794 -19.41 9.73 -18.10
CA ASP A 794 -20.58 10.62 -18.02
C ASP A 794 -21.38 10.40 -16.71
N LEU A 795 -21.33 9.18 -16.14
CA LEU A 795 -21.98 8.86 -14.86
C LEU A 795 -21.36 9.59 -13.65
N LEU A 796 -20.09 10.01 -13.75
CA LEU A 796 -19.34 10.57 -12.61
C LEU A 796 -19.89 11.91 -12.11
N LEU A 797 -20.45 12.72 -13.02
CA LEU A 797 -20.91 14.09 -12.73
C LEU A 797 -22.38 14.34 -13.07
N ASN A 798 -23.10 13.38 -13.67
CA ASN A 798 -24.50 13.58 -14.06
C ASN A 798 -25.52 13.32 -12.92
N GLY A 799 -25.05 12.92 -11.73
CA GLY A 799 -25.89 12.64 -10.56
C GLY A 799 -26.45 11.21 -10.47
N GLU A 800 -26.13 10.33 -11.42
CA GLU A 800 -26.52 8.90 -11.36
C GLU A 800 -25.71 8.12 -10.31
N VAL A 801 -24.44 8.50 -10.10
CA VAL A 801 -23.56 7.93 -9.07
C VAL A 801 -23.56 8.88 -7.87
N ARG A 802 -23.79 8.32 -6.67
CA ARG A 802 -23.68 9.09 -5.42
C ARG A 802 -22.26 9.60 -5.25
N ASP A 803 -22.12 10.79 -4.69
CA ASP A 803 -20.83 11.49 -4.57
C ASP A 803 -19.80 10.68 -3.77
N GLN A 804 -20.27 9.96 -2.75
CA GLN A 804 -19.47 9.06 -1.92
C GLN A 804 -18.98 7.79 -2.64
N ASP A 805 -19.53 7.47 -3.82
CA ASP A 805 -19.27 6.27 -4.61
C ASP A 805 -18.56 6.59 -5.93
N ILE A 806 -18.24 7.86 -6.20
CA ILE A 806 -17.61 8.31 -7.45
C ILE A 806 -16.27 7.60 -7.75
N TYR A 807 -15.54 7.21 -6.71
CA TYR A 807 -14.26 6.50 -6.84
C TYR A 807 -14.42 5.07 -7.39
N ILE A 808 -15.61 4.47 -7.26
CA ILE A 808 -15.88 3.08 -7.68
C ILE A 808 -15.72 2.90 -9.19
N PRO A 809 -16.43 3.63 -10.06
CA PRO A 809 -16.27 3.51 -11.51
C PRO A 809 -14.89 4.00 -11.97
N ILE A 810 -14.30 5.03 -11.34
CA ILE A 810 -12.92 5.48 -11.60
C ILE A 810 -11.93 4.33 -11.36
N GLY A 811 -12.09 3.60 -10.25
CA GLY A 811 -11.31 2.41 -9.92
C GLY A 811 -11.38 1.30 -10.97
N SER A 812 -12.51 1.16 -11.66
CA SER A 812 -12.64 0.20 -12.77
C SER A 812 -11.94 0.69 -14.05
N LEU A 813 -12.11 1.97 -14.40
CA LEU A 813 -11.50 2.59 -15.59
C LEU A 813 -9.98 2.58 -15.51
N ARG A 814 -9.40 2.85 -14.34
CA ARG A 814 -7.94 2.90 -14.13
C ARG A 814 -7.22 1.55 -14.34
N SER A 815 -7.96 0.46 -14.51
CA SER A 815 -7.41 -0.89 -14.73
C SER A 815 -7.10 -1.22 -16.19
N THR A 816 -7.32 -0.26 -17.11
CA THR A 816 -7.09 -0.45 -18.55
C THR A 816 -6.29 0.71 -19.13
N LYS A 817 -5.43 0.45 -20.13
CA LYS A 817 -4.64 1.46 -20.86
C LYS A 817 -5.50 2.67 -21.27
N GLY A 818 -6.53 2.41 -22.07
CA GLY A 818 -7.40 3.49 -22.54
C GLY A 818 -8.23 4.14 -21.44
N GLY A 819 -8.56 3.44 -20.35
CA GLY A 819 -9.29 4.03 -19.24
C GLY A 819 -8.42 4.98 -18.40
N ILE A 820 -7.12 4.68 -18.24
CA ILE A 820 -6.15 5.60 -17.61
C ILE A 820 -6.04 6.89 -18.41
N GLU A 821 -5.85 6.80 -19.73
CA GLU A 821 -5.75 7.97 -20.61
C GLU A 821 -7.03 8.82 -20.55
N ALA A 822 -8.20 8.19 -20.65
CA ALA A 822 -9.49 8.89 -20.62
C ALA A 822 -9.79 9.53 -19.26
N LEU A 823 -9.39 8.90 -18.15
CA LEU A 823 -9.53 9.48 -16.81
C LEU A 823 -8.64 10.71 -16.60
N PHE A 824 -7.41 10.67 -17.11
CA PHE A 824 -6.50 11.79 -16.97
C PHE A 824 -6.98 13.00 -17.79
N ASP A 825 -7.45 12.76 -19.03
CA ASP A 825 -8.10 13.80 -19.85
C ASP A 825 -9.37 14.34 -19.18
N TRP A 826 -10.23 13.46 -18.66
CA TRP A 826 -11.42 13.87 -17.90
C TRP A 826 -11.08 14.73 -16.68
N LEU A 827 -10.07 14.35 -15.90
CA LEU A 827 -9.60 15.13 -14.74
C LEU A 827 -9.17 16.53 -15.16
N GLN A 828 -8.43 16.65 -16.27
CA GLN A 828 -7.92 17.93 -16.76
C GLN A 828 -9.04 18.82 -17.31
N THR A 829 -9.94 18.23 -18.10
CA THR A 829 -11.02 18.96 -18.80
C THR A 829 -12.19 19.32 -17.90
N ARG A 830 -12.46 18.53 -16.85
CA ARG A 830 -13.59 18.71 -15.92
C ARG A 830 -13.17 19.21 -14.54
N TRP A 831 -11.94 19.68 -14.37
CA TRP A 831 -11.41 20.06 -13.07
C TRP A 831 -12.26 21.07 -12.30
N ASP A 832 -12.76 22.10 -12.98
CA ASP A 832 -13.55 23.14 -12.29
C ASP A 832 -14.87 22.57 -11.75
N ASP A 833 -15.51 21.66 -12.49
CA ASP A 833 -16.71 20.94 -12.03
C ASP A 833 -16.38 20.00 -10.86
N ILE A 834 -15.26 19.27 -10.96
CA ILE A 834 -14.79 18.34 -9.93
C ILE A 834 -14.49 19.10 -8.64
N TYR A 835 -13.74 20.20 -8.70
CA TYR A 835 -13.33 20.97 -7.53
C TYR A 835 -14.49 21.76 -6.93
N THR A 836 -15.46 22.20 -7.74
CA THR A 836 -16.70 22.79 -7.23
C THR A 836 -17.52 21.77 -6.44
N LYS A 837 -17.63 20.55 -6.95
CA LYS A 837 -18.39 19.46 -6.32
C LYS A 837 -17.68 18.86 -5.11
N PHE A 838 -16.36 18.74 -5.18
CA PHE A 838 -15.48 18.19 -4.15
C PHE A 838 -14.39 19.22 -3.79
N PRO A 839 -14.75 20.25 -3.00
CA PRO A 839 -13.78 21.29 -2.60
C PRO A 839 -12.73 20.72 -1.65
N ALA A 840 -11.72 21.54 -1.31
CA ALA A 840 -10.58 21.17 -0.47
C ALA A 840 -10.95 20.51 0.88
N GLN A 841 -12.12 20.83 1.45
CA GLN A 841 -12.61 20.26 2.71
C GLN A 841 -13.21 18.86 2.55
N SER A 842 -13.56 18.46 1.32
CA SER A 842 -14.07 17.12 1.04
C SER A 842 -12.95 16.10 1.15
N SER A 843 -13.16 15.03 1.93
CA SER A 843 -12.24 13.89 1.97
C SER A 843 -12.11 13.16 0.62
N MET A 844 -13.03 13.40 -0.33
CA MET A 844 -13.05 12.70 -1.62
C MET A 844 -12.09 13.29 -2.66
N ILE A 845 -11.72 14.58 -2.57
CA ILE A 845 -10.89 15.22 -3.62
C ILE A 845 -9.52 14.58 -3.74
N GLY A 846 -8.87 14.26 -2.61
CA GLY A 846 -7.60 13.53 -2.58
C GLY A 846 -7.71 12.15 -3.24
N SER A 847 -8.81 11.44 -2.98
CA SER A 847 -9.09 10.15 -3.63
C SER A 847 -9.24 10.33 -5.15
N ILE A 848 -10.06 11.27 -5.63
CA ILE A 848 -10.24 11.49 -7.08
C ILE A 848 -8.91 11.77 -7.77
N VAL A 849 -8.10 12.68 -7.21
CA VAL A 849 -6.77 13.01 -7.75
C VAL A 849 -5.88 11.76 -7.78
N SER A 850 -5.81 11.01 -6.69
CA SER A 850 -4.99 9.79 -6.62
C SER A 850 -5.43 8.72 -7.62
N TYR A 851 -6.73 8.43 -7.70
CA TYR A 851 -7.27 7.39 -8.58
C TYR A 851 -7.10 7.74 -10.07
N CYS A 852 -7.23 9.02 -10.44
CA CYS A 852 -7.07 9.46 -11.83
C CYS A 852 -5.60 9.56 -12.28
N THR A 853 -4.65 9.74 -11.36
CA THR A 853 -3.24 10.04 -11.71
C THR A 853 -2.26 8.92 -11.38
N SER A 854 -2.49 8.13 -10.33
CA SER A 854 -1.59 7.04 -9.94
C SER A 854 -1.46 5.93 -10.99
N GLY A 855 -2.38 5.85 -11.95
CA GLY A 855 -2.34 4.92 -13.08
C GLY A 855 -1.30 5.25 -14.15
N LEU A 856 -0.82 6.49 -14.22
CA LEU A 856 0.11 6.97 -15.25
C LEU A 856 1.48 6.27 -15.15
N THR A 857 2.14 6.13 -16.29
CA THR A 857 3.39 5.33 -16.42
C THR A 857 4.46 5.96 -17.30
N LYS A 858 4.17 7.06 -18.00
CA LYS A 858 5.09 7.74 -18.93
C LYS A 858 5.65 9.06 -18.38
N GLN A 859 6.84 9.43 -18.83
CA GLN A 859 7.44 10.73 -18.48
C GLN A 859 6.60 11.90 -19.00
N GLU A 860 6.07 11.82 -20.21
CA GLU A 860 5.24 12.89 -20.78
C GLU A 860 3.96 13.12 -19.96
N GLN A 861 3.37 12.04 -19.42
CA GLN A 861 2.19 12.12 -18.54
C GLN A 861 2.53 12.79 -17.21
N LEU A 862 3.71 12.48 -16.64
CA LEU A 862 4.19 13.11 -15.43
C LEU A 862 4.43 14.61 -15.63
N ASP A 863 5.07 15.01 -16.72
CA ASP A 863 5.32 16.42 -17.06
C ASP A 863 4.00 17.18 -17.24
N GLN A 864 3.00 16.55 -17.88
CA GLN A 864 1.65 17.12 -18.04
C GLN A 864 0.95 17.28 -16.69
N LEU A 865 1.07 16.30 -15.79
CA LEU A 865 0.49 16.35 -14.45
C LEU A 865 1.10 17.49 -13.62
N GLU A 866 2.43 17.58 -13.59
CA GLU A 866 3.16 18.62 -12.87
C GLU A 866 2.80 20.01 -13.42
N LYS A 867 2.74 20.17 -14.74
CA LYS A 867 2.30 21.41 -15.40
C LYS A 867 0.85 21.77 -15.06
N PHE A 868 -0.05 20.79 -15.10
CA PHE A 868 -1.48 21.02 -14.86
C PHE A 868 -1.76 21.55 -13.43
N PHE A 869 -1.05 21.01 -12.44
CA PHE A 869 -1.19 21.43 -11.05
C PHE A 869 -0.21 22.52 -10.61
N ALA A 870 0.66 23.04 -11.47
CA ALA A 870 1.67 24.05 -11.10
C ALA A 870 1.06 25.30 -10.46
N GLU A 871 -0.05 25.80 -11.02
CA GLU A 871 -0.71 27.06 -10.62
C GLU A 871 -2.04 26.85 -9.87
N LYS A 872 -2.41 25.61 -9.57
CA LYS A 872 -3.68 25.28 -8.89
C LYS A 872 -3.52 25.25 -7.38
N GLU A 873 -4.58 25.63 -6.66
CA GLU A 873 -4.68 25.41 -5.22
C GLU A 873 -4.74 23.89 -4.94
N LYS A 874 -3.85 23.41 -4.07
CA LYS A 874 -3.66 21.98 -3.78
C LYS A 874 -4.23 21.55 -2.42
N LYS A 875 -4.90 22.47 -1.72
CA LYS A 875 -5.42 22.25 -0.38
C LYS A 875 -6.35 21.04 -0.38
N GLY A 876 -6.17 20.14 0.59
CA GLY A 876 -6.94 18.88 0.71
C GLY A 876 -6.45 17.72 -0.14
N PHE A 877 -5.46 17.90 -1.03
CA PHE A 877 -4.91 16.81 -1.84
C PHE A 877 -3.40 16.91 -2.10
N VAL A 878 -2.66 17.76 -1.37
CA VAL A 878 -1.20 17.92 -1.52
C VAL A 878 -0.49 16.58 -1.40
N ARG A 879 -0.83 15.81 -0.36
CA ARG A 879 -0.26 14.49 -0.11
C ARG A 879 -0.64 13.47 -1.18
N ALA A 880 -1.91 13.39 -1.54
CA ALA A 880 -2.39 12.46 -2.58
C ALA A 880 -1.71 12.69 -3.95
N LEU A 881 -1.51 13.95 -4.34
CA LEU A 881 -0.78 14.32 -5.55
C LEU A 881 0.71 13.94 -5.47
N SER A 882 1.34 14.18 -4.32
CA SER A 882 2.75 13.83 -4.09
C SER A 882 2.97 12.32 -4.12
N GLN A 883 2.11 11.54 -3.46
CA GLN A 883 2.16 10.07 -3.47
C GLN A 883 1.93 9.48 -4.87
N SER A 884 1.01 10.08 -5.64
CA SER A 884 0.77 9.68 -7.03
C SER A 884 1.99 9.98 -7.90
N THR A 885 2.61 11.15 -7.70
CA THR A 885 3.86 11.54 -8.38
C THR A 885 5.02 10.58 -8.06
N ASP A 886 5.23 10.22 -6.79
CA ASP A 886 6.25 9.24 -6.38
C ASP A 886 5.99 7.88 -7.03
N SER A 887 4.72 7.44 -7.09
CA SER A 887 4.32 6.19 -7.72
C SER A 887 4.59 6.16 -9.23
N ILE A 888 4.31 7.28 -9.93
CA ILE A 888 4.59 7.41 -11.37
C ILE A 888 6.11 7.36 -11.62
N LYS A 889 6.90 8.11 -10.83
CA LYS A 889 8.37 8.11 -10.91
C LYS A 889 8.95 6.72 -10.68
N ALA A 890 8.44 5.98 -9.70
CA ALA A 890 8.84 4.60 -9.45
C ALA A 890 8.55 3.67 -10.65
N LYS A 891 7.37 3.79 -11.29
CA LYS A 891 7.04 2.99 -12.48
C LYS A 891 7.93 3.33 -13.68
N ILE A 892 8.18 4.61 -13.94
CA ILE A 892 9.07 5.05 -15.03
C ILE A 892 10.48 4.47 -14.83
N ALA A 893 11.03 4.58 -13.61
CA ALA A 893 12.34 4.04 -13.27
C ALA A 893 12.36 2.50 -13.39
N TRP A 894 11.29 1.84 -12.92
CA TRP A 894 11.16 0.39 -12.97
C TRP A 894 11.14 -0.16 -14.40
N THR A 895 10.25 0.36 -15.25
CA THR A 895 10.13 -0.11 -16.64
C THR A 895 11.40 0.17 -17.43
N SER A 896 11.99 1.35 -17.26
CA SER A 896 13.26 1.73 -17.90
C SER A 896 14.40 0.78 -17.56
N ARG A 897 14.44 0.26 -16.33
CA ARG A 897 15.53 -0.59 -15.82
C ARG A 897 15.35 -2.07 -16.15
N ASP A 898 14.13 -2.58 -16.14
CA ASP A 898 13.86 -4.03 -16.10
C ASP A 898 13.13 -4.57 -17.35
N THR A 899 12.80 -3.74 -18.35
CA THR A 899 12.10 -4.21 -19.56
C THR A 899 12.81 -5.38 -20.24
N GLU A 900 14.14 -5.31 -20.38
CA GLU A 900 14.91 -6.38 -21.04
C GLU A 900 15.04 -7.63 -20.16
N ASP A 901 15.19 -7.47 -18.84
CA ASP A 901 15.16 -8.58 -17.88
C ASP A 901 13.82 -9.34 -17.97
N LEU A 902 12.72 -8.59 -18.01
CA LEU A 902 11.38 -9.13 -18.12
C LEU A 902 11.15 -9.86 -19.45
N ARG A 903 11.54 -9.27 -20.59
CA ARG A 903 11.45 -9.93 -21.91
C ARG A 903 12.19 -11.26 -21.93
N LYS A 904 13.45 -11.26 -21.47
CA LYS A 904 14.27 -12.49 -21.38
C LYS A 904 13.63 -13.54 -20.46
N TRP A 905 13.07 -13.12 -19.34
CA TRP A 905 12.39 -14.04 -18.43
C TRP A 905 11.11 -14.63 -19.03
N LEU A 906 10.25 -13.81 -19.63
CA LEU A 906 8.99 -14.26 -20.24
C LEU A 906 9.25 -15.28 -21.34
N VAL A 907 10.22 -15.00 -22.22
CA VAL A 907 10.60 -15.91 -23.29
C VAL A 907 11.13 -17.24 -22.74
N ARG A 908 11.95 -17.23 -21.67
CA ARG A 908 12.37 -18.46 -20.99
C ARG A 908 11.20 -19.20 -20.35
N ALA A 909 10.25 -18.47 -19.74
CA ALA A 909 9.08 -19.04 -19.10
C ALA A 909 8.16 -19.74 -20.11
N GLU A 910 8.00 -19.17 -21.31
CA GLU A 910 7.23 -19.75 -22.42
C GLU A 910 7.90 -20.96 -23.04
N ALA A 911 9.22 -20.90 -23.22
CA ALA A 911 9.98 -22.07 -23.64
C ALA A 911 9.74 -23.22 -22.65
N GLY A 912 9.50 -22.92 -21.36
CA GLY A 912 9.15 -23.81 -20.26
C GLY A 912 10.32 -23.99 -19.26
N GLU A 913 10.09 -24.64 -18.12
CA GLU A 913 11.17 -25.04 -17.19
C GLU A 913 12.20 -25.94 -17.88
N PRO A 914 13.49 -25.57 -17.92
CA PRO A 914 14.49 -26.42 -18.55
C PRO A 914 14.54 -27.76 -17.84
N PHE A 915 14.48 -28.85 -18.60
CA PHE A 915 14.69 -30.19 -18.08
C PHE A 915 16.11 -30.34 -17.49
N ALA A 916 17.09 -29.62 -18.05
CA ALA A 916 18.46 -29.55 -17.58
C ALA A 916 19.12 -28.23 -18.00
N VAL A 917 20.06 -27.72 -17.19
CA VAL A 917 20.93 -26.60 -17.54
C VAL A 917 22.38 -27.08 -17.61
N ILE A 918 23.05 -26.85 -18.73
CA ILE A 918 24.47 -27.18 -18.91
C ILE A 918 25.26 -25.88 -18.86
N ARG A 919 26.25 -25.81 -17.96
CA ARG A 919 27.11 -24.64 -17.79
C ARG A 919 28.57 -24.99 -18.10
N VAL A 920 29.21 -24.14 -18.90
CA VAL A 920 30.66 -24.09 -19.08
C VAL A 920 31.10 -22.74 -18.54
N ARG A 921 31.85 -22.74 -17.45
CA ARG A 921 32.39 -21.50 -16.85
C ARG A 921 33.87 -21.41 -17.10
N ASP A 922 34.30 -20.21 -17.49
CA ASP A 922 35.69 -19.78 -17.56
C ASP A 922 36.64 -20.71 -18.35
N LEU A 923 36.12 -21.31 -19.43
CA LEU A 923 36.90 -22.20 -20.29
C LEU A 923 38.00 -21.40 -21.00
N GLN A 924 39.24 -21.80 -20.76
CA GLN A 924 40.42 -21.12 -21.29
C GLN A 924 40.70 -21.59 -22.73
N GLY A 925 40.99 -20.66 -23.63
CA GLY A 925 41.35 -20.94 -25.01
C GLY A 925 42.22 -19.85 -25.63
N THR A 926 42.39 -19.92 -26.94
CA THR A 926 43.03 -18.84 -27.72
C THR A 926 42.14 -18.42 -28.88
N LEU A 927 42.11 -17.12 -29.15
CA LEU A 927 41.29 -16.53 -30.20
C LEU A 927 42.11 -15.51 -31.01
N LYS A 928 41.97 -15.55 -32.33
CA LYS A 928 42.49 -14.59 -33.32
C LYS A 928 41.35 -13.68 -33.76
N ALA A 929 40.74 -13.00 -32.82
CA ALA A 929 39.70 -12.03 -33.11
C ALA A 929 39.87 -10.84 -32.18
N GLY A 930 39.44 -9.71 -32.71
CA GLY A 930 39.61 -8.41 -32.14
C GLY A 930 41.03 -7.92 -32.09
N THR A 931 41.17 -6.82 -31.36
CA THR A 931 42.41 -6.09 -31.23
C THR A 931 43.00 -6.36 -29.85
N ASP A 932 44.26 -6.78 -29.79
CA ASP A 932 44.93 -6.95 -28.51
C ASP A 932 45.13 -5.59 -27.80
N ALA A 933 45.51 -5.63 -26.52
CA ALA A 933 45.80 -4.43 -25.72
C ALA A 933 46.84 -3.47 -26.35
N TRP A 934 47.58 -3.90 -27.38
CA TRP A 934 48.60 -3.09 -28.07
C TRP A 934 48.10 -2.52 -29.41
N GLY A 935 46.80 -2.60 -29.69
CA GLY A 935 46.23 -2.08 -30.93
C GLY A 935 46.48 -2.99 -32.15
N ARG A 936 46.87 -4.25 -31.96
CA ARG A 936 47.17 -5.17 -33.07
C ARG A 936 45.96 -6.08 -33.35
N PRO A 937 45.33 -5.99 -34.53
CA PRO A 937 44.17 -6.81 -34.85
C PRO A 937 44.55 -8.28 -35.11
N ASN A 938 43.62 -9.19 -34.79
CA ASN A 938 43.69 -10.63 -35.06
C ASN A 938 44.92 -11.36 -34.50
N LYS A 939 45.57 -10.81 -33.46
CA LYS A 939 46.65 -11.52 -32.78
C LYS A 939 46.08 -12.65 -31.94
N THR A 940 46.76 -13.80 -31.95
CA THR A 940 46.43 -14.90 -31.04
C THR A 940 46.57 -14.41 -29.61
N GLN A 941 45.47 -14.41 -28.88
CA GLN A 941 45.43 -13.98 -27.49
C GLN A 941 44.63 -14.96 -26.62
N PRO A 942 44.92 -15.02 -25.31
CA PRO A 942 44.09 -15.77 -24.37
C PRO A 942 42.64 -15.25 -24.42
N VAL A 943 41.69 -16.18 -24.50
CA VAL A 943 40.26 -15.91 -24.37
C VAL A 943 39.68 -16.79 -23.27
N VAL A 944 38.72 -16.25 -22.54
CA VAL A 944 37.88 -16.98 -21.60
C VAL A 944 36.49 -17.06 -22.22
N ILE A 945 35.98 -18.27 -22.42
CA ILE A 945 34.63 -18.50 -22.92
C ILE A 945 33.76 -19.12 -21.84
N SER A 946 32.61 -18.52 -21.61
CA SER A 946 31.58 -19.07 -20.72
C SER A 946 30.31 -19.29 -21.53
N ALA A 947 29.61 -20.38 -21.28
CA ALA A 947 28.37 -20.71 -21.96
C ALA A 947 27.36 -21.33 -20.99
N GLU A 948 26.08 -21.03 -21.20
CA GLU A 948 24.96 -21.65 -20.52
C GLU A 948 23.95 -22.14 -21.55
N LEU A 949 23.54 -23.41 -21.44
CA LEU A 949 22.57 -24.04 -22.33
C LEU A 949 21.39 -24.56 -21.49
N SER A 950 20.22 -24.00 -21.71
CA SER A 950 18.96 -24.47 -21.11
C SER A 950 18.28 -25.46 -22.06
N MET A 951 17.95 -26.65 -21.58
CA MET A 951 17.43 -27.76 -22.40
C MET A 951 15.93 -27.97 -22.21
N ALA A 952 15.20 -28.28 -23.28
CA ALA A 952 13.80 -28.74 -23.25
C ALA A 952 13.65 -30.20 -22.82
N GLN A 953 14.67 -31.04 -23.08
CA GLN A 953 14.72 -32.47 -22.77
C GLN A 953 16.18 -32.91 -22.56
N GLY A 954 16.42 -34.05 -21.90
CA GLY A 954 17.76 -34.60 -21.69
C GLY A 954 18.44 -35.08 -22.99
N PHE A 955 19.77 -35.23 -22.95
CA PHE A 955 20.54 -35.87 -24.03
C PHE A 955 20.33 -37.39 -24.01
N ASP A 956 20.15 -38.02 -25.19
CA ASP A 956 20.21 -39.48 -25.29
C ASP A 956 21.68 -39.92 -25.28
N GLY A 957 22.08 -40.68 -24.25
CA GLY A 957 23.39 -41.37 -24.24
C GLY A 957 24.36 -41.01 -23.11
N ALA A 958 23.93 -40.91 -21.86
CA ALA A 958 24.84 -41.20 -20.75
C ALA A 958 25.08 -42.73 -20.71
N SER A 959 26.26 -43.20 -21.13
CA SER A 959 26.57 -44.63 -21.08
C SER A 959 26.81 -45.07 -19.62
N ALA A 960 26.35 -46.27 -19.27
CA ALA A 960 26.38 -46.85 -17.93
C ALA A 960 27.80 -47.19 -17.39
N THR A 961 28.88 -46.71 -18.03
CA THR A 961 30.27 -46.97 -17.62
C THR A 961 31.04 -45.74 -17.16
N ASP A 962 30.40 -44.56 -17.10
CA ASP A 962 31.03 -43.36 -16.54
C ASP A 962 30.71 -43.24 -15.04
N THR A 963 31.60 -43.74 -14.17
CA THR A 963 31.56 -43.46 -12.73
C THR A 963 32.40 -42.23 -12.40
N VAL A 964 31.75 -41.13 -12.02
CA VAL A 964 32.35 -39.97 -11.32
C VAL A 964 31.31 -39.40 -10.35
N GLY A 965 31.71 -39.08 -9.12
CA GLY A 965 30.84 -38.56 -8.05
C GLY A 965 30.44 -37.08 -8.19
N ASP A 966 29.84 -36.52 -7.14
CA ASP A 966 28.42 -36.12 -7.10
C ASP A 966 27.93 -34.86 -7.86
N ASP A 967 28.75 -34.07 -8.56
CA ASP A 967 28.24 -32.81 -9.16
C ASP A 967 28.55 -32.62 -10.66
N THR A 968 27.70 -33.20 -11.51
CA THR A 968 27.42 -32.89 -12.94
C THR A 968 28.20 -33.64 -14.05
N VAL A 969 27.45 -34.46 -14.82
CA VAL A 969 27.84 -35.00 -16.13
C VAL A 969 27.25 -34.08 -17.21
N HIS A 970 28.07 -33.33 -17.98
CA HIS A 970 27.79 -32.81 -19.35
C HIS A 970 28.85 -31.80 -19.91
N TYR A 971 29.95 -31.53 -19.21
CA TYR A 971 30.98 -30.56 -19.65
C TYR A 971 31.69 -30.93 -20.97
N GLY A 972 31.99 -32.21 -21.21
CA GLY A 972 32.93 -32.62 -22.25
C GLY A 972 32.53 -32.27 -23.68
N HIS A 973 31.26 -32.44 -24.05
CA HIS A 973 30.82 -32.22 -25.44
C HIS A 973 30.65 -30.73 -25.77
N LEU A 974 30.01 -29.95 -24.89
CA LEU A 974 29.86 -28.51 -25.09
C LEU A 974 31.21 -27.79 -25.03
N ALA A 975 32.07 -28.13 -24.07
CA ALA A 975 33.42 -27.56 -24.00
C ALA A 975 34.27 -27.90 -25.24
N LYS A 976 34.22 -29.15 -25.73
CA LYS A 976 34.89 -29.53 -27.00
C LYS A 976 34.32 -28.78 -28.20
N ALA A 977 33.01 -28.60 -28.28
CA ALA A 977 32.36 -27.85 -29.35
C ALA A 977 32.74 -26.35 -29.32
N LEU A 978 32.83 -25.76 -28.13
CA LEU A 978 33.29 -24.38 -27.93
C LEU A 978 34.76 -24.21 -28.34
N LEU A 979 35.65 -25.10 -27.90
CA LEU A 979 37.07 -25.07 -28.30
C LEU A 979 37.23 -25.27 -29.82
N GLY A 980 36.51 -26.24 -30.40
CA GLY A 980 36.52 -26.44 -31.86
C GLY A 980 35.96 -25.24 -32.64
N SER A 981 35.00 -24.52 -32.06
CA SER A 981 34.48 -23.28 -32.64
C SER A 981 35.52 -22.16 -32.59
N LEU A 982 36.30 -22.05 -31.50
CA LEU A 982 37.43 -21.11 -31.41
C LEU A 982 38.50 -21.44 -32.47
N ASP A 983 38.86 -22.71 -32.65
CA ASP A 983 39.82 -23.15 -33.67
C ASP A 983 39.33 -22.85 -35.09
N MET A 984 38.04 -23.05 -35.35
CA MET A 984 37.42 -22.68 -36.63
C MET A 984 37.52 -21.17 -36.87
N VAL A 985 37.16 -20.34 -35.88
CA VAL A 985 37.30 -18.89 -35.99
C VAL A 985 38.76 -18.52 -36.29
N ASN A 986 39.72 -19.11 -35.58
CA ASN A 986 41.15 -18.89 -35.82
C ASN A 986 41.56 -19.24 -37.26
N SER A 987 41.06 -20.36 -37.80
CA SER A 987 41.32 -20.78 -39.18
C SER A 987 40.64 -19.86 -40.21
N LEU A 988 39.42 -19.38 -39.94
CA LEU A 988 38.70 -18.44 -40.80
C LEU A 988 39.45 -17.12 -40.92
N VAL A 989 40.01 -16.64 -39.81
CA VAL A 989 40.85 -15.45 -39.76
C VAL A 989 42.10 -15.62 -40.62
N GLU A 990 42.79 -16.76 -40.51
CA GLU A 990 43.96 -17.08 -41.32
C GLU A 990 43.66 -17.17 -42.82
N LYS A 991 42.51 -17.77 -43.20
CA LYS A 991 42.12 -17.98 -44.60
C LYS A 991 41.67 -16.69 -45.29
N ARG A 992 40.95 -15.82 -44.58
CA ARG A 992 40.34 -14.60 -45.16
C ARG A 992 41.32 -13.42 -45.22
N GLY A 993 42.34 -13.40 -44.36
CA GLY A 993 43.41 -12.39 -44.38
C GLY A 993 43.00 -10.96 -44.00
N GLY A 994 41.79 -10.74 -43.46
CA GLY A 994 41.27 -9.44 -43.02
C GLY A 994 40.86 -9.42 -41.53
N PRO A 995 40.60 -8.25 -40.92
CA PRO A 995 40.24 -8.12 -39.51
C PRO A 995 38.92 -8.83 -39.17
N PHE A 996 38.91 -9.56 -38.05
CA PHE A 996 37.73 -10.21 -37.47
C PHE A 996 37.46 -9.58 -36.11
N SER A 997 36.33 -8.89 -35.98
CA SER A 997 35.90 -8.37 -34.70
C SER A 997 35.51 -9.49 -33.73
N LEU A 998 35.52 -9.20 -32.43
CA LEU A 998 35.08 -10.09 -31.38
C LEU A 998 33.59 -10.43 -31.54
N TRP A 999 32.79 -9.49 -32.07
CA TRP A 999 31.42 -9.73 -32.48
C TRP A 999 31.31 -10.74 -33.63
N PHE A 1000 32.17 -10.64 -34.64
CA PHE A 1000 32.25 -11.64 -35.71
C PHE A 1000 32.68 -13.01 -35.20
N ALA A 1001 33.60 -13.07 -34.24
CA ALA A 1001 33.97 -14.34 -33.61
C ALA A 1001 32.79 -14.98 -32.88
N LEU A 1002 32.07 -14.21 -32.06
CA LEU A 1002 30.87 -14.67 -31.36
C LEU A 1002 29.81 -15.19 -32.35
N LEU A 1003 29.57 -14.47 -33.44
CA LEU A 1003 28.67 -14.91 -34.52
C LEU A 1003 29.03 -16.27 -35.08
N HIS A 1004 30.29 -16.46 -35.46
CA HIS A 1004 30.72 -17.71 -36.08
C HIS A 1004 30.75 -18.85 -35.07
N ILE A 1005 31.01 -18.59 -33.78
CA ILE A 1005 30.84 -19.60 -32.72
C ILE A 1005 29.38 -20.03 -32.65
N TYR A 1006 28.44 -19.08 -32.64
CA TYR A 1006 27.01 -19.40 -32.71
C TYR A 1006 26.65 -20.19 -33.98
N GLU A 1007 27.17 -19.80 -35.14
CA GLU A 1007 26.95 -20.52 -36.41
C GLU A 1007 27.51 -21.95 -36.37
N GLN A 1008 28.71 -22.14 -35.82
CA GLN A 1008 29.33 -23.46 -35.69
C GLN A 1008 28.64 -24.34 -34.66
N LEU A 1009 28.02 -23.76 -33.63
CA LEU A 1009 27.23 -24.51 -32.66
C LEU A 1009 25.85 -24.85 -33.23
N THR A 1010 25.15 -23.88 -33.81
CA THR A 1010 23.70 -23.99 -34.09
C THR A 1010 23.38 -24.27 -35.55
N GLY A 1011 24.27 -23.89 -36.49
CA GLY A 1011 23.96 -23.84 -37.92
C GLY A 1011 23.07 -22.65 -38.30
N TYR A 1012 22.94 -21.65 -37.42
CA TYR A 1012 22.24 -20.39 -37.69
C TYR A 1012 23.22 -19.22 -37.73
N ARG A 1013 22.98 -18.31 -38.68
CA ARG A 1013 23.76 -17.08 -38.85
C ARG A 1013 22.81 -15.90 -39.00
N LEU A 1014 23.22 -14.73 -38.53
CA LEU A 1014 22.51 -13.47 -38.78
C LEU A 1014 22.77 -12.97 -40.21
N ASP A 1015 21.69 -12.72 -40.96
CA ASP A 1015 21.75 -11.89 -42.17
C ASP A 1015 21.97 -10.43 -41.77
N HIS A 1016 22.70 -9.68 -42.58
CA HIS A 1016 23.17 -8.33 -42.26
C HIS A 1016 22.06 -7.25 -42.39
N ARG A 1017 20.78 -7.62 -42.28
CA ARG A 1017 19.58 -6.75 -42.46
C ARG A 1017 18.75 -6.60 -41.16
N GLU A 1018 17.54 -6.02 -41.24
CA GLU A 1018 16.73 -5.49 -40.11
C GLU A 1018 16.32 -6.51 -39.03
N ARG A 1019 17.15 -6.65 -38.00
CA ARG A 1019 17.11 -7.64 -36.90
C ARG A 1019 15.78 -7.93 -36.19
N THR A 1020 14.99 -8.81 -36.80
CA THR A 1020 13.90 -9.61 -36.21
C THR A 1020 14.23 -11.10 -36.37
N PRO A 1021 13.61 -12.04 -35.62
CA PRO A 1021 13.86 -13.48 -35.73
C PRO A 1021 13.93 -14.04 -37.16
N GLU A 1022 13.27 -13.37 -38.09
CA GLU A 1022 13.29 -13.63 -39.52
C GLU A 1022 14.66 -13.44 -40.21
N ASP A 1023 15.57 -12.61 -39.69
CA ASP A 1023 16.92 -12.43 -40.30
C ASP A 1023 17.91 -13.53 -39.94
N VAL A 1024 17.54 -14.42 -39.01
CA VAL A 1024 18.44 -15.50 -38.63
C VAL A 1024 18.31 -16.62 -39.67
N VAL A 1025 19.22 -16.62 -40.62
CA VAL A 1025 19.24 -17.56 -41.74
C VAL A 1025 19.90 -18.88 -41.35
N ARG A 1026 19.27 -19.98 -41.74
CA ARG A 1026 19.82 -21.32 -41.58
C ARG A 1026 20.93 -21.55 -42.59
N THR A 1027 22.10 -21.99 -42.13
CA THR A 1027 23.26 -22.20 -43.01
C THR A 1027 23.36 -23.64 -43.50
N SER A 1028 24.02 -23.83 -44.66
CA SER A 1028 24.35 -25.14 -45.21
C SER A 1028 25.47 -25.85 -44.43
N GLN A 1029 26.19 -25.11 -43.58
CA GLN A 1029 27.19 -25.66 -42.69
C GLN A 1029 26.48 -26.37 -41.51
N GLY A 1030 26.87 -27.61 -41.23
CA GLY A 1030 26.28 -28.40 -40.15
C GLY A 1030 26.82 -27.96 -38.80
N GLY A 1031 26.01 -27.25 -38.00
CA GLY A 1031 26.37 -26.90 -36.62
C GLY A 1031 26.49 -28.12 -35.71
N THR A 1032 27.43 -28.09 -34.78
CA THR A 1032 27.77 -29.20 -33.86
C THR A 1032 26.64 -29.57 -32.89
N LEU A 1033 25.80 -28.60 -32.51
CA LEU A 1033 24.58 -28.78 -31.72
C LEU A 1033 23.31 -28.77 -32.57
N ARG A 1034 23.41 -28.64 -33.90
CA ARG A 1034 22.26 -28.49 -34.80
C ARG A 1034 21.19 -29.58 -34.64
N GLN A 1035 21.63 -30.84 -34.48
CA GLN A 1035 20.72 -31.99 -34.30
C GLN A 1035 20.04 -32.00 -32.92
N GLN A 1036 20.59 -31.23 -31.96
CA GLN A 1036 20.11 -31.14 -30.59
C GLN A 1036 19.34 -29.85 -30.33
N LEU A 1037 19.28 -28.93 -31.30
CA LEU A 1037 18.60 -27.64 -31.13
C LEU A 1037 17.10 -27.75 -30.86
N GLU A 1038 16.45 -28.82 -31.30
CA GLU A 1038 15.05 -29.10 -30.93
C GLU A 1038 14.89 -29.31 -29.41
N ARG A 1039 15.99 -29.69 -28.74
CA ARG A 1039 16.08 -29.86 -27.29
C ARG A 1039 16.72 -28.67 -26.60
N VAL A 1040 17.17 -27.64 -27.31
CA VAL A 1040 17.75 -26.42 -26.71
C VAL A 1040 16.66 -25.36 -26.65
N ARG A 1041 16.50 -24.72 -25.49
CA ARG A 1041 15.58 -23.60 -25.28
C ARG A 1041 16.30 -22.27 -25.28
N CYS A 1042 17.41 -22.18 -24.56
CA CYS A 1042 18.21 -20.98 -24.48
C CYS A 1042 19.68 -21.36 -24.55
N MET A 1043 20.47 -20.54 -25.23
CA MET A 1043 21.92 -20.61 -25.24
C MET A 1043 22.47 -19.21 -24.99
N ASP A 1044 23.28 -19.06 -23.95
CA ASP A 1044 24.05 -17.85 -23.66
C ASP A 1044 25.52 -18.18 -23.81
N ILE A 1045 26.28 -17.30 -24.48
CA ILE A 1045 27.72 -17.43 -24.66
C ILE A 1045 28.34 -16.06 -24.46
N THR A 1046 29.34 -16.02 -23.59
CA THR A 1046 30.18 -14.87 -23.32
C THR A 1046 31.62 -15.18 -23.72
N LEU A 1047 32.22 -14.32 -24.54
CA LEU A 1047 33.65 -14.30 -24.83
C LEU A 1047 34.28 -13.14 -24.07
N THR A 1048 35.31 -13.42 -23.28
CA THR A 1048 36.09 -12.41 -22.58
C THR A 1048 37.53 -12.49 -23.04
N LEU A 1049 38.08 -11.35 -23.48
CA LEU A 1049 39.48 -11.13 -23.78
C LEU A 1049 40.12 -10.41 -22.58
N PRO A 1050 40.83 -11.13 -21.68
CA PRO A 1050 41.49 -10.50 -20.54
C PRO A 1050 42.61 -9.53 -20.96
N LYS A 1051 43.15 -9.72 -22.18
CA LYS A 1051 44.16 -8.86 -22.80
C LYS A 1051 43.59 -7.95 -23.90
N GLY A 1052 42.27 -7.76 -23.93
CA GLY A 1052 41.62 -6.86 -24.88
C GLY A 1052 41.71 -5.38 -24.47
N SER A 1053 42.05 -5.10 -23.21
CA SER A 1053 42.20 -3.75 -22.68
C SER A 1053 43.61 -3.53 -22.16
N LEU A 1054 44.16 -2.32 -22.34
CA LEU A 1054 45.48 -1.95 -21.81
C LEU A 1054 45.40 -1.47 -20.37
N LEU A 1055 44.31 -0.77 -20.04
CA LEU A 1055 44.10 -0.11 -18.74
C LEU A 1055 43.03 -0.80 -17.89
N GLY A 1056 42.31 -1.77 -18.44
CA GLY A 1056 41.21 -2.48 -17.78
C GLY A 1056 41.49 -3.95 -17.47
N ASP A 1057 40.51 -4.58 -16.83
CA ASP A 1057 40.49 -6.00 -16.48
C ASP A 1057 40.18 -6.89 -17.72
N GLY A 1058 39.72 -6.29 -18.82
CA GLY A 1058 39.51 -6.95 -20.12
C GLY A 1058 38.30 -6.42 -20.88
N VAL A 1059 37.97 -7.07 -22.00
CA VAL A 1059 36.78 -6.76 -22.81
C VAL A 1059 35.98 -8.04 -22.99
N SER A 1060 34.65 -7.99 -22.86
CA SER A 1060 33.80 -9.13 -23.17
C SER A 1060 32.68 -8.78 -24.13
N ILE A 1061 32.28 -9.75 -24.94
CA ILE A 1061 31.02 -9.72 -25.67
C ILE A 1061 30.19 -10.94 -25.30
N SER A 1062 28.89 -10.75 -25.12
CA SER A 1062 27.95 -11.83 -24.84
C SER A 1062 26.80 -11.80 -25.82
N ARG A 1063 26.25 -12.98 -26.09
CA ARG A 1063 24.97 -13.14 -26.76
C ARG A 1063 24.18 -14.21 -26.05
N ALA A 1064 22.91 -13.91 -25.79
CA ALA A 1064 21.91 -14.89 -25.39
C ALA A 1064 20.92 -15.08 -26.54
N MET A 1065 20.57 -16.32 -26.87
CA MET A 1065 19.67 -16.71 -27.95
C MET A 1065 18.68 -17.77 -27.47
N VAL A 1066 17.40 -17.57 -27.77
CA VAL A 1066 16.31 -18.50 -27.44
C VAL A 1066 15.84 -19.20 -28.70
N PHE A 1067 15.56 -20.50 -28.59
CA PHE A 1067 15.07 -21.36 -29.67
C PHE A 1067 13.66 -21.88 -29.40
N GLU A 1068 12.82 -21.88 -30.42
CA GLU A 1068 11.52 -22.54 -30.49
C GLU A 1068 11.51 -23.46 -31.72
N ALA A 1069 11.19 -24.75 -31.54
CA ALA A 1069 11.24 -25.76 -32.62
C ALA A 1069 12.57 -25.72 -33.43
N ALA A 1070 13.70 -25.66 -32.70
CA ALA A 1070 15.05 -25.48 -33.24
C ALA A 1070 15.31 -24.19 -34.02
N ARG A 1071 14.40 -23.22 -34.02
CA ARG A 1071 14.56 -21.92 -34.68
C ARG A 1071 14.79 -20.82 -33.64
N PRO A 1072 15.75 -19.93 -33.85
CA PRO A 1072 15.94 -18.79 -32.96
C PRO A 1072 14.73 -17.85 -33.04
N VAL A 1073 14.21 -17.43 -31.89
CA VAL A 1073 13.03 -16.57 -31.75
C VAL A 1073 13.30 -15.25 -31.02
N VAL A 1074 14.37 -15.16 -30.22
CA VAL A 1074 14.83 -13.93 -29.55
C VAL A 1074 16.33 -14.02 -29.32
N TRP A 1075 17.04 -12.90 -29.40
CA TRP A 1075 18.42 -12.81 -28.92
C TRP A 1075 18.76 -11.40 -28.41
N SER A 1076 19.78 -11.32 -27.57
CA SER A 1076 20.37 -10.06 -27.10
C SER A 1076 21.88 -10.10 -27.19
N GLU A 1077 22.52 -8.96 -27.40
CA GLU A 1077 23.98 -8.82 -27.47
C GLU A 1077 24.45 -7.71 -26.53
N THR A 1078 25.52 -7.97 -25.77
CA THR A 1078 26.10 -6.98 -24.86
C THR A 1078 27.61 -6.95 -25.00
N LEU A 1079 28.17 -5.76 -25.25
CA LEU A 1079 29.60 -5.48 -25.22
C LEU A 1079 29.96 -4.83 -23.88
N ARG A 1080 31.02 -5.30 -23.22
CA ARG A 1080 31.51 -4.71 -21.97
C ARG A 1080 33.01 -4.49 -22.00
N ILE A 1081 33.46 -3.33 -21.51
CA ILE A 1081 34.84 -3.03 -21.17
C ILE A 1081 34.91 -3.02 -19.64
N HIS A 1082 35.74 -3.89 -19.08
CA HIS A 1082 35.79 -4.14 -17.65
C HIS A 1082 36.90 -3.32 -16.99
N GLY A 1083 36.55 -2.57 -15.97
CA GLY A 1083 37.47 -2.06 -14.97
C GLY A 1083 38.61 -1.17 -15.46
N LEU A 1084 38.39 -0.32 -16.47
CA LEU A 1084 39.37 0.65 -16.95
C LEU A 1084 39.87 1.54 -15.82
N ARG A 1085 41.17 1.53 -15.55
CA ARG A 1085 41.80 2.32 -14.49
C ARG A 1085 42.47 3.54 -15.09
N VAL A 1086 41.84 4.70 -14.92
CA VAL A 1086 42.31 5.95 -15.54
C VAL A 1086 42.71 6.97 -14.47
N PRO A 1087 43.95 7.48 -14.49
CA PRO A 1087 44.35 8.60 -13.63
C PRO A 1087 43.68 9.91 -14.05
N THR A 1088 42.72 10.36 -13.25
CA THR A 1088 41.86 11.52 -13.52
C THR A 1088 41.99 12.56 -12.41
N LEU A 1089 41.98 13.84 -12.78
CA LEU A 1089 41.84 14.94 -11.81
C LEU A 1089 40.36 15.05 -11.45
N ILE A 1090 40.00 14.61 -10.26
CA ILE A 1090 38.63 14.64 -9.75
C ILE A 1090 38.63 14.93 -8.26
N GLY A 1091 37.75 15.81 -7.81
CA GLY A 1091 37.58 16.13 -6.40
C GLY A 1091 37.19 17.57 -6.14
N VAL A 1092 36.47 17.74 -5.03
CA VAL A 1092 35.81 19.00 -4.68
C VAL A 1092 36.77 19.97 -3.98
N ASN A 1093 37.85 19.47 -3.35
CA ASN A 1093 38.80 20.30 -2.61
C ASN A 1093 40.12 20.58 -3.37
N PRO A 1094 40.86 21.66 -3.02
CA PRO A 1094 42.09 22.05 -3.71
C PRO A 1094 43.25 21.05 -3.65
N ASN A 1095 43.23 20.09 -2.72
CA ASN A 1095 44.25 19.05 -2.59
C ASN A 1095 43.96 17.88 -3.55
N GLU A 1096 42.69 17.48 -3.66
CA GLU A 1096 42.24 16.48 -4.65
C GLU A 1096 42.43 16.99 -6.09
N ARG A 1097 42.36 18.29 -6.31
CA ARG A 1097 42.62 18.92 -7.63
C ARG A 1097 44.09 19.00 -8.03
N LYS A 1098 45.02 18.60 -7.15
CA LYS A 1098 46.48 18.63 -7.42
C LYS A 1098 47.08 17.26 -7.69
N ALA A 1099 46.38 16.18 -7.36
CA ALA A 1099 46.86 14.80 -7.53
C ALA A 1099 45.85 13.98 -8.34
N LYS A 1100 46.29 13.34 -9.42
CA LYS A 1100 45.45 12.43 -10.19
C LYS A 1100 45.05 11.23 -9.32
N GLN A 1101 43.76 10.94 -9.26
CA GLN A 1101 43.19 9.76 -8.61
C GLN A 1101 42.86 8.72 -9.68
N VAL A 1102 43.03 7.43 -9.36
CA VAL A 1102 42.68 6.37 -10.31
C VAL A 1102 41.19 6.10 -10.22
N VAL A 1103 40.43 6.44 -11.26
CA VAL A 1103 39.02 6.08 -11.39
C VAL A 1103 38.93 4.74 -12.10
N LYS A 1104 38.24 3.77 -11.50
CA LYS A 1104 37.89 2.49 -12.13
C LYS A 1104 36.57 2.69 -12.89
N THR A 1105 36.53 2.31 -14.16
CA THR A 1105 35.38 2.53 -15.04
C THR A 1105 34.97 1.24 -15.77
N ASP A 1106 33.73 0.80 -15.60
CA ASP A 1106 33.12 -0.21 -16.46
C ASP A 1106 32.23 0.47 -17.51
N VAL A 1107 32.31 0.01 -18.75
CA VAL A 1107 31.46 0.46 -19.85
C VAL A 1107 30.70 -0.74 -20.37
N GLU A 1108 29.38 -0.66 -20.37
CA GLU A 1108 28.49 -1.69 -20.88
C GLU A 1108 27.58 -1.10 -21.96
N ILE A 1109 27.49 -1.79 -23.10
CA ILE A 1109 26.63 -1.43 -24.22
C ILE A 1109 25.70 -2.62 -24.47
N GLU A 1110 24.46 -2.50 -23.98
CA GLU A 1110 23.39 -3.46 -24.24
C GLU A 1110 22.78 -3.18 -25.62
N GLY A 1111 22.41 -4.25 -26.32
CA GLY A 1111 21.89 -4.17 -27.68
C GLY A 1111 22.96 -3.82 -28.72
N TYR A 1112 24.26 -3.92 -28.38
CA TYR A 1112 25.38 -3.58 -29.25
C TYR A 1112 25.26 -4.25 -30.64
N ARG A 1113 25.36 -3.46 -31.72
CA ARG A 1113 25.23 -3.94 -33.11
C ARG A 1113 26.44 -3.47 -33.91
N SER A 1114 27.28 -4.38 -34.38
CA SER A 1114 28.30 -4.01 -35.37
C SER A 1114 27.75 -4.09 -36.79
N ASN A 1115 27.97 -3.04 -37.61
CA ASN A 1115 27.64 -2.99 -39.04
C ASN A 1115 28.87 -3.14 -39.96
N ALA A 1116 30.08 -3.12 -39.42
CA ALA A 1116 31.27 -3.11 -40.23
C ALA A 1116 31.67 -4.52 -40.68
N LEU A 1117 31.17 -4.97 -41.84
CA LEU A 1117 31.63 -6.18 -42.53
C LEU A 1117 33.17 -6.15 -42.70
N GLY A 1118 33.90 -6.74 -41.75
CA GLY A 1118 35.36 -6.87 -41.79
C GLY A 1118 36.17 -5.61 -41.49
N LYS A 1119 35.82 -4.84 -40.44
CA LYS A 1119 36.72 -3.84 -39.82
C LYS A 1119 37.11 -4.24 -38.39
N ASP A 1120 38.08 -3.52 -37.83
CA ASP A 1120 38.60 -3.68 -36.47
C ASP A 1120 37.53 -3.51 -35.38
N ASP A 1121 37.81 -4.00 -34.17
CA ASP A 1121 36.88 -3.91 -33.04
C ASP A 1121 36.71 -2.49 -32.49
N ILE A 1122 35.46 -2.04 -32.37
CA ILE A 1122 35.12 -0.70 -31.88
C ILE A 1122 35.56 -0.46 -30.43
N TYR A 1123 35.72 -1.52 -29.62
CA TYR A 1123 36.00 -1.36 -28.20
C TYR A 1123 37.33 -0.65 -27.91
N VAL A 1124 38.30 -0.69 -28.85
CA VAL A 1124 39.57 0.04 -28.70
C VAL A 1124 39.35 1.54 -28.86
N GLU A 1125 38.49 1.94 -29.80
CA GLU A 1125 38.10 3.33 -29.97
C GLU A 1125 37.27 3.80 -28.78
N LEU A 1126 36.37 2.96 -28.27
CA LEU A 1126 35.58 3.23 -27.06
C LEU A 1126 36.47 3.38 -25.83
N GLU A 1127 37.42 2.48 -25.62
CA GLU A 1127 38.41 2.58 -24.53
C GLU A 1127 39.19 3.89 -24.65
N SER A 1128 39.69 4.22 -25.84
CA SER A 1128 40.42 5.46 -26.10
C SER A 1128 39.57 6.70 -25.79
N VAL A 1129 38.29 6.67 -26.16
CA VAL A 1129 37.33 7.74 -25.89
C VAL A 1129 37.05 7.90 -24.40
N VAL A 1130 36.87 6.79 -23.68
CA VAL A 1130 36.62 6.80 -22.23
C VAL A 1130 37.85 7.31 -21.50
N VAL A 1131 39.03 6.79 -21.83
CA VAL A 1131 40.32 7.22 -21.27
C VAL A 1131 40.54 8.70 -21.53
N LYS A 1132 40.39 9.16 -22.78
CA LYS A 1132 40.55 10.58 -23.12
C LYS A 1132 39.55 11.47 -22.40
N THR A 1133 38.28 11.05 -22.32
CA THR A 1133 37.24 11.82 -21.61
C THR A 1133 37.57 11.94 -20.12
N LEU A 1134 38.13 10.90 -19.53
CA LEU A 1134 38.58 10.87 -18.14
C LEU A 1134 39.89 11.64 -17.90
N GLU A 1135 40.84 11.63 -18.85
CA GLU A 1135 42.11 12.35 -18.74
C GLU A 1135 41.95 13.86 -18.95
N ASP A 1136 41.10 14.25 -19.91
CA ASP A 1136 40.83 15.65 -20.27
C ASP A 1136 39.76 16.29 -19.37
N SER A 1137 39.14 15.52 -18.48
CA SER A 1137 38.09 15.99 -17.57
C SER A 1137 38.62 17.00 -16.56
N SER A 1138 37.89 18.12 -16.43
CA SER A 1138 38.00 19.09 -15.33
C SER A 1138 36.84 19.00 -14.32
N PHE A 1139 36.03 17.94 -14.40
CA PHE A 1139 34.82 17.78 -13.59
C PHE A 1139 35.13 17.58 -12.09
N GLU A 1140 34.28 18.16 -11.25
CA GLU A 1140 34.46 18.13 -9.80
C GLU A 1140 33.93 16.84 -9.15
N THR A 1141 33.04 16.09 -9.83
CA THR A 1141 32.35 14.90 -9.30
C THR A 1141 32.22 13.76 -10.33
N LEU A 1142 31.98 12.53 -9.85
CA LEU A 1142 31.82 11.34 -10.72
C LEU A 1142 30.49 11.37 -11.49
N GLU A 1143 29.47 12.01 -10.94
CA GLU A 1143 28.14 12.16 -11.54
C GLU A 1143 28.20 12.95 -12.85
N ALA A 1144 29.07 13.95 -12.94
CA ALA A 1144 29.25 14.74 -14.16
C ALA A 1144 30.02 14.00 -15.27
N LEU A 1145 30.81 12.98 -14.90
CA LEU A 1145 31.60 12.19 -15.85
C LEU A 1145 30.76 11.19 -16.65
N GLY A 1146 29.72 10.61 -16.03
CA GLY A 1146 28.84 9.64 -16.69
C GLY A 1146 28.27 10.16 -18.03
N PRO A 1147 27.54 11.28 -18.05
CA PRO A 1147 26.98 11.88 -19.27
C PRO A 1147 28.06 12.29 -20.29
N ALA A 1148 29.22 12.75 -19.84
CA ALA A 1148 30.31 13.16 -20.73
C ALA A 1148 30.90 11.96 -21.48
N ILE A 1149 31.12 10.86 -20.77
CA ILE A 1149 31.64 9.60 -21.33
C ILE A 1149 30.64 9.03 -22.34
N THR A 1150 29.35 8.94 -22.01
CA THR A 1150 28.34 8.43 -22.94
C THR A 1150 28.18 9.31 -24.17
N SER A 1151 28.18 10.64 -24.03
CA SER A 1151 28.12 11.58 -25.15
C SER A 1151 29.28 11.40 -26.14
N ASN A 1152 30.49 11.21 -25.63
CA ASN A 1152 31.66 10.99 -26.48
C ASN A 1152 31.67 9.57 -27.09
N ILE A 1153 31.21 8.56 -26.35
CA ILE A 1153 30.98 7.21 -26.91
C ILE A 1153 29.99 7.28 -28.08
N ARG A 1154 28.88 8.01 -27.96
CA ARG A 1154 27.92 8.21 -29.05
C ARG A 1154 28.56 8.84 -30.28
N LYS A 1155 29.34 9.91 -30.09
CA LYS A 1155 30.05 10.56 -31.20
C LYS A 1155 31.01 9.59 -31.89
N CYS A 1156 31.76 8.80 -31.11
CA CYS A 1156 32.66 7.78 -31.63
C CYS A 1156 31.91 6.75 -32.48
N LEU A 1157 30.84 6.16 -31.94
CA LEU A 1157 30.01 5.19 -32.66
C LEU A 1157 29.45 5.77 -33.96
N ALA A 1158 28.97 7.03 -33.91
CA ALA A 1158 28.45 7.75 -35.07
C ALA A 1158 29.51 7.93 -36.17
N THR A 1159 30.72 8.34 -35.78
CA THR A 1159 31.82 8.57 -36.73
C THR A 1159 32.38 7.28 -37.31
N SER A 1160 32.30 6.18 -36.57
CA SER A 1160 32.83 4.88 -37.00
C SER A 1160 31.84 4.09 -37.88
N GLY A 1161 30.66 4.66 -38.15
CA GLY A 1161 29.62 4.06 -38.98
C GLY A 1161 28.87 2.93 -38.29
N GLU A 1162 28.99 2.83 -36.97
CA GLU A 1162 28.25 1.86 -36.17
C GLU A 1162 26.82 2.38 -35.91
N PRO A 1163 25.80 1.52 -36.02
CA PRO A 1163 24.42 1.91 -35.74
C PRO A 1163 24.24 2.11 -34.22
N PHE A 1164 23.90 3.33 -33.82
CA PHE A 1164 23.63 3.70 -32.42
C PHE A 1164 22.25 4.39 -32.32
N GLY A 1165 21.61 4.32 -31.15
CA GLY A 1165 20.32 4.99 -30.91
C GLY A 1165 19.08 4.22 -31.40
N LEU A 1166 19.21 2.92 -31.67
CA LEU A 1166 18.09 2.04 -32.04
C LEU A 1166 17.29 1.60 -30.79
N PRO A 1167 16.03 1.13 -30.94
CA PRO A 1167 15.28 0.57 -29.82
C PRO A 1167 16.07 -0.56 -29.12
N GLY A 1168 16.17 -0.49 -27.79
CA GLY A 1168 16.91 -1.48 -26.97
C GLY A 1168 18.41 -1.23 -26.80
N TRP A 1169 18.96 -0.12 -27.30
CA TRP A 1169 20.36 0.26 -27.07
C TRP A 1169 20.51 1.02 -25.75
N VAL A 1170 21.33 0.50 -24.82
CA VAL A 1170 21.61 1.17 -23.52
C VAL A 1170 23.11 1.26 -23.32
N ILE A 1171 23.62 2.47 -23.05
CA ILE A 1171 25.00 2.68 -22.61
C ILE A 1171 24.99 2.86 -21.11
N LYS A 1172 25.70 1.98 -20.40
CA LYS A 1172 25.87 1.99 -18.97
C LYS A 1172 27.33 2.26 -18.64
N ILE A 1173 27.58 3.27 -17.80
CA ILE A 1173 28.91 3.62 -17.28
C ILE A 1173 28.87 3.43 -15.78
N ILE A 1174 29.76 2.61 -15.25
CA ILE A 1174 29.99 2.49 -13.81
C ILE A 1174 31.33 3.15 -13.53
N LEU A 1175 31.35 4.14 -12.64
CA LEU A 1175 32.55 4.84 -12.21
C LEU A 1175 32.77 4.56 -10.74
N GLU A 1176 33.99 4.24 -10.34
CA GLU A 1176 34.36 3.99 -8.95
C GLU A 1176 35.67 4.70 -8.61
N LYS A 1177 35.67 5.38 -7.46
CA LYS A 1177 36.83 6.06 -6.88
C LYS A 1177 37.28 5.27 -5.64
N PRO A 1178 38.52 4.76 -5.58
CA PRO A 1178 39.07 4.23 -4.35
C PRO A 1178 39.33 5.40 -3.38
N THR A 1179 38.47 5.59 -2.37
CA THR A 1179 38.69 6.64 -1.35
C THR A 1179 38.89 6.04 0.03
N ALA A 1180 39.95 6.47 0.72
CA ALA A 1180 40.20 6.21 2.14
C ALA A 1180 39.61 7.28 3.07
N ILE A 1181 38.80 8.23 2.58
CA ILE A 1181 38.25 9.33 3.37
C ILE A 1181 36.76 9.51 3.08
N THR A 1182 35.95 9.10 4.05
CA THR A 1182 34.49 9.20 4.12
C THR A 1182 34.05 10.61 4.49
N MET A 1183 33.74 11.47 3.52
CA MET A 1183 32.72 12.53 3.66
C MET A 1183 32.15 12.90 2.26
N ALA A 1184 30.89 12.51 2.03
CA ALA A 1184 29.92 13.14 1.13
C ALA A 1184 30.10 13.16 -0.42
N ALA A 1185 30.88 12.26 -1.04
CA ALA A 1185 30.80 12.01 -2.48
C ALA A 1185 30.65 10.50 -2.75
N ALA A 1186 29.76 10.11 -3.68
CA ALA A 1186 29.54 8.70 -4.01
C ALA A 1186 30.88 8.04 -4.39
N SER A 1187 31.27 6.96 -3.72
CA SER A 1187 32.47 6.19 -4.07
C SER A 1187 32.29 5.42 -5.37
N ARG A 1188 31.03 5.23 -5.80
CA ARG A 1188 30.63 4.58 -7.04
C ARG A 1188 29.39 5.25 -7.63
N VAL A 1189 29.42 5.58 -8.91
CA VAL A 1189 28.31 6.13 -9.68
C VAL A 1189 27.97 5.17 -10.82
N GLU A 1190 26.70 4.86 -11.00
CA GLU A 1190 26.19 4.15 -12.18
C GLU A 1190 25.34 5.13 -13.00
N TYR A 1191 25.76 5.42 -14.22
CA TYR A 1191 25.02 6.22 -15.18
C TYR A 1191 24.50 5.32 -16.30
N ARG A 1192 23.22 5.46 -16.65
CA ARG A 1192 22.58 4.73 -17.75
C ARG A 1192 21.91 5.69 -18.71
N GLU A 1193 22.19 5.53 -19.98
CA GLU A 1193 21.60 6.32 -21.05
C GLU A 1193 20.65 5.45 -21.89
N LEU A 1194 19.36 5.82 -21.91
CA LEU A 1194 18.29 5.12 -22.62
C LEU A 1194 18.10 5.66 -24.05
N PRO A 1195 17.53 4.87 -24.99
CA PRO A 1195 17.27 5.34 -26.36
C PRO A 1195 16.14 6.39 -26.38
N GLY A 1196 16.33 7.46 -27.16
CA GLY A 1196 15.29 8.48 -27.42
C GLY A 1196 15.09 9.55 -26.34
N VAL A 1197 15.71 9.41 -25.17
CA VAL A 1197 15.66 10.43 -24.10
C VAL A 1197 16.75 11.47 -24.40
N LYS A 1198 16.39 12.75 -24.53
CA LYS A 1198 17.40 13.83 -24.53
C LYS A 1198 18.09 13.83 -23.16
N PRO A 1199 19.43 14.00 -23.14
CA PRO A 1199 20.27 13.71 -21.97
C PRO A 1199 19.88 14.45 -20.71
#